data_AF-A0A564WEX2-F1
#
_entry.id   AF-A0A564WEX2-F1
#
_cell.length_a   1.000
_cell.length_b   1.000
_cell.length_c   1.000
_cell.angle_alpha   90.00
_cell.angle_beta   90.00
_cell.angle_gamma   90.00
#
_symmetry.space_group_name_H-M   'P 1'
#
loop_
_entity.id
_entity.type
_entity.pdbx_description
1 polymer ?
#
loop_
_entity_poly.entity_id
_entity_poly.type
_entity_poly.pdbx_seq_one_letter_code
_entity_poly.pdbx_strand_id
1 'polypeptide(L)'
;MNVEYALPDWTRAEIDALLTRAIFDPATRGRVRFHHRSTQEYLAACWLIRRQAEGVPIGKMRDLVIGEVFGTDYAVPSMHGIAGWLASKLPELRGDLFKVAPEIPLFEGDSAQFPIEDREAILRRLASRFRSGMRLPWGYGGSPYHRFADPRLAPLTLQLLQSERAQIHTIDLLLRLVEAGRIAECADAALAIARDETSESGTRALAIRAAVAAGDDHTRQALRDLACSAVTLEENITSELFDALCPQELSPRECLALVQKTTNRPGYTPLLQRYVKKIIIGRSQPHQLPEVLEILLDQARQEPMITCYDMLSGEDTGVISQRFAWSADAIYAVLKRLHACDGIAANAAGLIARAYERLIRCTYVRIQDVPEPPTDEPIQWTDEIRKAIFRRIVDSLKSLSSLSVVLDGVDHRWFWLAERDLDWLLHEVSAVDDPPTKAGFFELILNVWRDAGRPEDRVVAIRAALENCNPDDRLRQLVEQRLAPPSTEEPAWKKQQREAKQQREQQEREQLTKNKKELELRIQGLRDATDFDALAWCYEQMHHSRRDPGWTNLQRDFGPEIATAVRDGFKKFWRLWGPLLPFENPEQNRTAVAVYLGLEGLELAFAEGMSAAALTPDDAEAACRYALHHLNGFPDWFEEFADVHRQVVARVVSRQLRAELAPDHASDAFASTVSAVRFGPENVRRLCAPTIAEELEKAIFGSRHALKYALEIVIRYDQAAQRTITSLANRALQAGPTSAELGAAILVLGAWLQVDPDAALEYLERQRQVDDNAAKILFLALASHFGSDWRPEAPLRTETWTPEVLERLVRLSLIHIDLAEDNPRREGGYTPNARDDAEDFRRWIMDLLGKREGQAAHDALRRLANDPHLPEVWRNHFEATAAKHAENATERPPWSEAQVVQFAALHERDPATAEELFRIALDRLDDIKADIERGDFSDRALFKPGMAEEAMQKWLAGRLERESRRRYSVVREEDVDQRKKPDIRLHNPRAGYVSVEIKPVDRGRYTLSELMGALENQLVGQYMHAAGSRHGALVIGMLEVRRWDPGDGSGKIDFAGLIERLNERGAALVRTRSDIDGLKVIGIDFSHS
;
A
#
# COMPACT_ATOMS: atom_id res chain seq x y z
N MET A 1 4.76 -6.12 28.57
CA MET A 1 5.58 -6.96 29.44
C MET A 1 5.61 -6.35 30.84
N ASN A 2 5.41 -7.16 31.88
CA ASN A 2 5.65 -6.72 33.26
C ASN A 2 7.03 -7.25 33.72
N VAL A 3 7.99 -6.35 33.89
CA VAL A 3 9.40 -6.68 34.12
C VAL A 3 9.64 -7.41 35.45
N GLU A 4 8.82 -7.12 36.47
CA GLU A 4 8.93 -7.77 37.79
C GLU A 4 8.63 -9.28 37.72
N TYR A 5 7.77 -9.71 36.80
CA TYR A 5 7.53 -11.14 36.56
C TYR A 5 8.65 -11.82 35.76
N ALA A 6 9.33 -11.07 34.90
CA ALA A 6 10.43 -11.60 34.09
C ALA A 6 11.76 -11.65 34.86
N LEU A 7 11.92 -10.82 35.88
CA LEU A 7 13.11 -10.72 36.74
C LEU A 7 12.72 -10.85 38.23
N PRO A 8 12.21 -12.03 38.66
CA PRO A 8 11.68 -12.21 40.01
C PRO A 8 12.74 -12.04 41.12
N ASP A 9 14.02 -12.23 40.78
CA ASP A 9 15.14 -12.12 41.71
C ASP A 9 15.71 -10.69 41.82
N TRP A 10 15.17 -9.72 41.05
CA TRP A 10 15.67 -8.35 41.01
C TRP A 10 14.80 -7.42 41.86
N THR A 11 15.44 -6.53 42.59
CA THR A 11 14.76 -5.47 43.34
C THR A 11 14.20 -4.40 42.41
N ARG A 12 13.20 -3.65 42.89
CA ARG A 12 12.63 -2.53 42.12
C ARG A 12 13.68 -1.50 41.69
N ALA A 13 14.66 -1.22 42.56
CA ALA A 13 15.75 -0.28 42.27
C ALA A 13 16.67 -0.79 41.15
N GLU A 14 16.96 -2.09 41.10
CA GLU A 14 17.75 -2.69 40.03
C GLU A 14 17.00 -2.69 38.70
N ILE A 15 15.69 -2.95 38.74
CA ILE A 15 14.81 -2.87 37.56
C ILE A 15 14.78 -1.43 37.03
N ASP A 16 14.52 -0.44 37.88
CA ASP A 16 14.50 0.97 37.46
C ASP A 16 15.88 1.38 36.90
N ALA A 17 16.98 0.96 37.53
CA ALA A 17 18.33 1.22 37.03
C ALA A 17 18.63 0.55 35.67
N LEU A 18 18.05 -0.63 35.38
CA LEU A 18 18.14 -1.29 34.08
C LEU A 18 17.34 -0.52 33.03
N LEU A 19 16.09 -0.14 33.33
CA LEU A 19 15.20 0.53 32.37
C LEU A 19 15.67 1.95 32.02
N THR A 20 16.55 2.56 32.82
CA THR A 20 17.23 3.84 32.51
C THR A 20 18.50 3.71 31.66
N ARG A 21 18.92 2.50 31.27
CA ARG A 21 20.12 2.31 30.43
C ARG A 21 19.86 2.75 28.99
N ALA A 22 20.90 3.25 28.32
CA ALA A 22 20.84 3.76 26.95
C ALA A 22 20.46 2.73 25.87
N ILE A 23 20.31 1.46 26.23
CA ILE A 23 19.76 0.42 25.34
C ILE A 23 18.23 0.52 25.20
N PHE A 24 17.58 1.33 26.03
CA PHE A 24 16.14 1.59 26.01
C PHE A 24 15.84 3.06 25.67
N ASP A 25 14.74 3.27 24.94
CA ASP A 25 14.14 4.57 24.67
C ASP A 25 12.79 4.72 25.39
N PRO A 26 12.37 5.94 25.76
CA PRO A 26 11.02 6.22 26.23
C PRO A 26 9.95 5.85 25.19
N ALA A 27 8.82 5.32 25.64
CA ALA A 27 7.63 5.03 24.86
C ALA A 27 6.38 5.63 25.51
N THR A 28 5.22 5.52 24.85
CA THR A 28 3.98 6.12 25.36
C THR A 28 3.54 5.51 26.71
N ARG A 29 2.97 6.38 27.57
CA ARG A 29 2.39 6.00 28.88
C ARG A 29 3.39 5.39 29.87
N GLY A 30 4.58 5.97 29.99
CA GLY A 30 5.59 5.58 30.98
C GLY A 30 6.24 4.22 30.71
N ARG A 31 6.14 3.72 29.48
CA ARG A 31 6.79 2.48 29.03
C ARG A 31 8.16 2.79 28.45
N VAL A 32 9.01 1.79 28.36
CA VAL A 32 10.27 1.85 27.59
C VAL A 32 10.29 0.76 26.52
N ARG A 33 11.03 0.98 25.45
CA ARG A 33 11.26 0.02 24.36
C ARG A 33 12.76 -0.11 24.08
N PHE A 34 13.21 -1.20 23.48
CA PHE A 34 14.59 -1.27 22.99
C PHE A 34 14.83 -0.16 21.96
N HIS A 35 16.03 0.44 22.02
CA HIS A 35 16.46 1.45 21.07
C HIS A 35 16.47 0.91 19.63
N HIS A 36 16.96 -0.33 19.46
CA HIS A 36 17.00 -1.01 18.17
C HIS A 36 16.65 -2.50 18.30
N ARG A 37 15.92 -3.05 17.32
CA ARG A 37 15.49 -4.47 17.29
C ARG A 37 16.67 -5.44 17.32
N SER A 38 17.74 -5.16 16.57
CA SER A 38 18.93 -6.05 16.54
C SER A 38 19.61 -6.18 17.90
N THR A 39 19.56 -5.16 18.77
CA THR A 39 20.10 -5.25 20.14
C THR A 39 19.28 -6.23 20.98
N GLN A 40 17.96 -6.20 20.85
CA GLN A 40 17.06 -7.16 21.51
C GLN A 40 17.35 -8.59 21.05
N GLU A 41 17.45 -8.80 19.73
CA GLU A 41 17.68 -10.13 19.14
C GLU A 41 19.07 -10.69 19.51
N TYR A 42 20.11 -9.85 19.51
CA TYR A 42 21.45 -10.22 19.97
C TYR A 42 21.45 -10.64 21.44
N LEU A 43 20.83 -9.85 22.33
CA LEU A 43 20.76 -10.16 23.75
C LEU A 43 19.95 -11.44 24.02
N ALA A 44 18.87 -11.67 23.27
CA ALA A 44 18.09 -12.90 23.32
C ALA A 44 18.94 -14.12 22.91
N ALA A 45 19.71 -14.01 21.81
CA ALA A 45 20.64 -15.06 21.39
C ALA A 45 21.73 -15.30 22.44
N CYS A 46 22.32 -14.26 23.03
CA CYS A 46 23.29 -14.40 24.12
C CYS A 46 22.71 -15.08 25.36
N TRP A 47 21.44 -14.81 25.69
CA TRP A 47 20.75 -15.51 26.77
C TRP A 47 20.56 -16.99 26.43
N LEU A 48 20.07 -17.31 25.22
CA LEU A 48 19.91 -18.68 24.77
C LEU A 48 21.24 -19.46 24.74
N ILE A 49 22.34 -18.87 24.28
CA ILE A 49 23.67 -19.48 24.28
C ILE A 49 24.13 -19.81 25.71
N ARG A 50 23.87 -18.91 26.68
CA ARG A 50 24.15 -19.19 28.10
C ARG A 50 23.33 -20.36 28.62
N ARG A 51 22.04 -20.43 28.27
CA ARG A 51 21.18 -21.57 28.64
C ARG A 51 21.65 -22.88 28.02
N GLN A 52 22.12 -22.85 26.76
CA GLN A 52 22.73 -24.02 26.12
C GLN A 52 23.99 -24.49 26.87
N ALA A 53 24.86 -23.56 27.28
CA ALA A 53 26.06 -23.88 28.08
C ALA A 53 25.71 -24.43 29.47
N GLU A 54 24.55 -24.08 30.03
CA GLU A 54 24.03 -24.59 31.30
C GLU A 54 23.27 -25.93 31.15
N GLY A 55 23.12 -26.45 29.93
CA GLY A 55 22.59 -27.80 29.67
C GLY A 55 21.25 -27.85 28.94
N VAL A 56 20.77 -26.76 28.33
CA VAL A 56 19.64 -26.84 27.37
C VAL A 56 20.11 -27.63 26.12
N PRO A 57 19.43 -28.71 25.72
CA PRO A 57 19.78 -29.47 24.52
C PRO A 57 19.70 -28.62 23.24
N ILE A 58 20.60 -28.86 22.30
CA ILE A 58 20.61 -28.13 21.01
C ILE A 58 19.32 -28.33 20.21
N GLY A 59 18.66 -29.49 20.33
CA GLY A 59 17.35 -29.75 19.71
C GLY A 59 16.28 -28.76 20.20
N LYS A 60 16.22 -28.47 21.50
CA LYS A 60 15.29 -27.48 22.06
C LYS A 60 15.56 -26.08 21.53
N MET A 61 16.82 -25.75 21.21
CA MET A 61 17.20 -24.47 20.62
C MET A 61 16.82 -24.41 19.14
N ARG A 62 17.06 -25.50 18.40
CA ARG A 62 16.63 -25.68 17.02
C ARG A 62 15.12 -25.48 16.89
N ASP A 63 14.33 -26.10 17.76
CA ASP A 63 12.87 -26.01 17.70
C ASP A 63 12.35 -24.60 17.93
N LEU A 64 13.12 -23.67 18.51
CA LEU A 64 12.71 -22.27 18.63
C LEU A 64 12.80 -21.53 17.30
N VAL A 65 13.78 -21.88 16.47
CA VAL A 65 14.14 -21.13 15.25
C VAL A 65 13.76 -21.86 13.96
N ILE A 66 13.47 -23.16 14.05
CA ILE A 66 13.00 -24.01 12.94
C ILE A 66 11.73 -24.74 13.40
N GLY A 67 10.72 -24.76 12.55
CA GLY A 67 9.48 -25.50 12.75
C GLY A 67 9.19 -26.42 11.57
N GLU A 68 8.70 -27.62 11.85
CA GLU A 68 8.15 -28.53 10.82
C GLU A 68 6.69 -28.18 10.57
N VAL A 69 6.36 -27.80 9.33
CA VAL A 69 4.99 -27.52 8.89
C VAL A 69 4.79 -28.13 7.50
N PHE A 70 3.62 -28.72 7.26
CA PHE A 70 3.29 -29.41 6.00
C PHE A 70 4.31 -30.52 5.62
N GLY A 71 4.97 -31.11 6.62
CA GLY A 71 5.97 -32.18 6.45
C GLY A 71 7.35 -31.72 5.98
N THR A 72 7.66 -30.41 6.08
CA THR A 72 8.98 -29.85 5.76
C THR A 72 9.42 -28.86 6.84
N ASP A 73 10.73 -28.77 7.08
CA ASP A 73 11.30 -27.78 8.00
C ASP A 73 11.37 -26.39 7.35
N TYR A 74 10.92 -25.38 8.07
CA TYR A 74 11.04 -23.96 7.71
C TYR A 74 11.59 -23.15 8.89
N ALA A 75 12.29 -22.05 8.60
CA ALA A 75 12.75 -21.14 9.63
C ALA A 75 11.57 -20.31 10.17
N VAL A 76 11.59 -20.00 11.47
CA VAL A 76 10.53 -19.22 12.13
C VAL A 76 10.75 -17.73 11.86
N PRO A 77 9.86 -17.02 11.15
CA PRO A 77 10.08 -15.64 10.69
C PRO A 77 10.43 -14.65 11.80
N SER A 78 9.69 -14.66 12.92
CA SER A 78 9.97 -13.79 14.07
C SER A 78 11.33 -14.04 14.73
N MET A 79 11.94 -15.21 14.48
CA MET A 79 13.18 -15.66 15.09
C MET A 79 14.40 -15.55 14.16
N HIS A 80 14.25 -15.10 12.91
CA HIS A 80 15.35 -15.00 11.93
C HIS A 80 16.59 -14.26 12.48
N GLY A 81 16.39 -13.08 13.09
CA GLY A 81 17.50 -12.30 13.67
C GLY A 81 18.24 -13.05 14.78
N ILE A 82 17.49 -13.73 15.67
CA ILE A 82 18.04 -14.55 16.75
C ILE A 82 18.77 -15.77 16.16
N ALA A 83 18.16 -16.44 15.19
CA ALA A 83 18.70 -17.61 14.50
C ALA A 83 20.05 -17.31 13.85
N GLY A 84 20.20 -16.15 13.19
CA GLY A 84 21.48 -15.71 12.64
C GLY A 84 22.56 -15.57 13.71
N TRP A 85 22.26 -14.92 14.85
CA TRP A 85 23.22 -14.78 15.96
C TRP A 85 23.58 -16.11 16.59
N LEU A 86 22.63 -17.03 16.73
CA LEU A 86 22.89 -18.38 17.22
C LEU A 86 23.78 -19.16 16.24
N ALA A 87 23.54 -19.07 14.92
CA ALA A 87 24.35 -19.71 13.90
C ALA A 87 25.83 -19.29 13.94
N SER A 88 26.11 -18.03 14.32
CA SER A 88 27.48 -17.54 14.52
C SER A 88 28.23 -18.22 15.67
N LYS A 89 27.52 -18.75 16.68
CA LYS A 89 28.13 -19.33 17.88
C LYS A 89 27.92 -20.83 18.05
N LEU A 90 26.91 -21.40 17.38
CA LEU A 90 26.51 -22.81 17.47
C LEU A 90 26.61 -23.48 16.09
N PRO A 91 27.72 -24.20 15.79
CA PRO A 91 27.95 -24.83 14.49
C PRO A 91 26.88 -25.84 14.08
N GLU A 92 26.32 -26.59 15.03
CA GLU A 92 25.27 -27.57 14.77
C GLU A 92 24.01 -26.89 14.20
N LEU A 93 23.59 -25.80 14.84
CA LEU A 93 22.43 -25.03 14.41
C LEU A 93 22.68 -24.30 13.08
N ARG A 94 23.92 -23.85 12.84
CA ARG A 94 24.33 -23.30 11.53
C ARG A 94 24.13 -24.33 10.42
N GLY A 95 24.49 -25.59 10.66
CA GLY A 95 24.32 -26.68 9.71
C GLY A 95 22.85 -26.97 9.37
N ASP A 96 21.95 -26.84 10.34
CA ASP A 96 20.50 -27.00 10.12
C ASP A 96 19.91 -25.79 9.36
N LEU A 97 20.24 -24.58 9.78
CA LEU A 97 19.79 -23.35 9.10
C LEU A 97 20.32 -23.27 7.67
N PHE A 98 21.54 -23.73 7.41
CA PHE A 98 22.07 -23.82 6.05
C PHE A 98 21.19 -24.67 5.10
N LYS A 99 20.59 -25.75 5.60
CA LYS A 99 19.75 -26.64 4.79
C LYS A 99 18.38 -26.01 4.49
N VAL A 100 17.83 -25.32 5.48
CA VAL A 100 16.45 -24.81 5.51
C VAL A 100 16.34 -23.37 4.98
N ALA A 101 17.22 -22.48 5.44
CA ALA A 101 17.20 -21.03 5.18
C ALA A 101 18.64 -20.44 5.14
N PRO A 102 19.47 -20.78 4.11
CA PRO A 102 20.85 -20.30 3.96
C PRO A 102 21.00 -18.77 3.87
N GLU A 103 19.93 -18.05 3.58
CA GLU A 103 19.84 -16.59 3.59
C GLU A 103 19.95 -16.00 5.00
N ILE A 104 19.46 -16.70 6.03
CA ILE A 104 19.49 -16.21 7.42
C ILE A 104 20.95 -16.09 7.90
N PRO A 105 21.80 -17.12 7.81
CA PRO A 105 23.21 -16.98 8.16
C PRO A 105 23.96 -15.89 7.36
N LEU A 106 23.51 -15.53 6.16
CA LEU A 106 24.14 -14.47 5.36
C LEU A 106 23.75 -13.06 5.84
N PHE A 107 22.45 -12.83 6.03
CA PHE A 107 21.91 -11.50 6.31
C PHE A 107 21.81 -11.18 7.81
N GLU A 108 21.55 -12.19 8.63
CA GLU A 108 21.33 -12.08 10.07
C GLU A 108 22.57 -12.52 10.87
N GLY A 109 22.65 -12.08 12.13
CA GLY A 109 23.76 -12.47 13.00
C GLY A 109 25.10 -11.84 12.61
N ASP A 110 26.20 -12.57 12.80
CA ASP A 110 27.55 -12.14 12.40
C ASP A 110 28.23 -13.20 11.53
N SER A 111 28.08 -13.04 10.22
CA SER A 111 28.66 -13.91 9.20
C SER A 111 30.18 -13.78 9.08
N ALA A 112 30.79 -12.71 9.63
CA ALA A 112 32.24 -12.56 9.63
C ALA A 112 32.95 -13.61 10.50
N GLN A 113 32.22 -14.28 11.40
CA GLN A 113 32.74 -15.36 12.22
C GLN A 113 32.67 -16.74 11.55
N PHE A 114 32.04 -16.85 10.38
CA PHE A 114 31.91 -18.14 9.71
C PHE A 114 33.23 -18.56 9.06
N PRO A 115 33.60 -19.86 9.14
CA PRO A 115 34.63 -20.47 8.31
C PRO A 115 34.39 -20.19 6.82
N ILE A 116 35.46 -20.15 6.04
CA ILE A 116 35.36 -19.81 4.62
C ILE A 116 34.56 -20.89 3.87
N GLU A 117 34.72 -22.15 4.26
CA GLU A 117 34.05 -23.32 3.69
C GLU A 117 32.52 -23.24 3.86
N ASP A 118 32.06 -22.74 5.01
CA ASP A 118 30.64 -22.54 5.28
C ASP A 118 30.06 -21.40 4.41
N ARG A 119 30.83 -20.31 4.25
CA ARG A 119 30.42 -19.20 3.36
C ARG A 119 30.32 -19.67 1.90
N GLU A 120 31.28 -20.47 1.45
CA GLU A 120 31.24 -21.08 0.13
C GLU A 120 30.01 -21.98 -0.06
N ALA A 121 29.73 -22.84 0.92
CA ALA A 121 28.56 -23.71 0.90
C ALA A 121 27.26 -22.90 0.83
N ILE A 122 27.13 -21.84 1.64
CA ILE A 122 25.98 -20.93 1.64
C ILE A 122 25.76 -20.32 0.25
N LEU A 123 26.82 -19.81 -0.41
CA LEU A 123 26.70 -19.23 -1.76
C LEU A 123 26.25 -20.26 -2.79
N ARG A 124 26.80 -21.49 -2.77
CA ARG A 124 26.37 -22.57 -3.68
C ARG A 124 24.90 -22.93 -3.47
N ARG A 125 24.46 -23.01 -2.21
CA ARG A 125 23.07 -23.32 -1.87
C ARG A 125 22.12 -22.22 -2.29
N LEU A 126 22.47 -20.94 -2.06
CA LEU A 126 21.69 -19.80 -2.52
C LEU A 126 21.56 -19.77 -4.04
N ALA A 127 22.66 -19.98 -4.78
CA ALA A 127 22.60 -20.11 -6.24
C ALA A 127 21.65 -21.24 -6.69
N SER A 128 21.70 -22.40 -6.03
CA SER A 128 20.77 -23.50 -6.30
C SER A 128 19.31 -23.16 -5.95
N ARG A 129 19.06 -22.39 -4.89
CA ARG A 129 17.71 -21.97 -4.51
C ARG A 129 17.15 -20.91 -5.47
N PHE A 130 17.98 -19.99 -5.96
CA PHE A 130 17.57 -19.05 -7.01
C PHE A 130 17.15 -19.75 -8.29
N ARG A 131 17.86 -20.82 -8.69
CA ARG A 131 17.45 -21.69 -9.81
C ARG A 131 16.09 -22.37 -9.62
N SER A 132 15.65 -22.56 -8.38
CA SER A 132 14.33 -23.12 -8.04
C SER A 132 13.28 -22.05 -7.74
N GLY A 133 13.52 -20.80 -8.16
CA GLY A 133 12.54 -19.72 -8.09
C GLY A 133 12.52 -18.93 -6.78
N MET A 134 13.44 -19.21 -5.85
CA MET A 134 13.61 -18.38 -4.65
C MET A 134 13.93 -16.93 -5.05
N ARG A 135 13.40 -15.98 -4.30
CA ARG A 135 13.81 -14.57 -4.38
C ARG A 135 14.12 -14.07 -2.98
N LEU A 136 15.20 -13.30 -2.84
CA LEU A 136 15.46 -12.61 -1.59
C LEU A 136 14.49 -11.44 -1.43
N PRO A 137 14.02 -11.14 -0.21
CA PRO A 137 13.36 -9.87 0.05
C PRO A 137 14.30 -8.72 -0.35
N TRP A 138 13.85 -7.85 -1.25
CA TRP A 138 14.58 -6.64 -1.59
C TRP A 138 14.79 -5.80 -0.32
N GLY A 139 16.01 -5.33 -0.06
CA GLY A 139 16.23 -4.27 0.93
C GLY A 139 17.13 -4.57 2.13
N TYR A 140 17.97 -5.61 2.13
CA TYR A 140 19.06 -5.64 3.12
C TYR A 140 20.07 -4.52 2.79
N GLY A 141 20.30 -3.61 3.75
CA GLY A 141 21.31 -2.55 3.63
C GLY A 141 22.73 -3.11 3.43
N GLY A 142 23.73 -2.27 3.15
CA GLY A 142 25.09 -2.74 2.81
C GLY A 142 25.82 -3.57 3.89
N SER A 143 25.43 -3.43 5.17
CA SER A 143 26.19 -3.99 6.31
C SER A 143 26.38 -5.53 6.31
N PRO A 144 25.37 -6.38 5.99
CA PRO A 144 25.56 -7.83 5.97
C PRO A 144 26.53 -8.29 4.88
N TYR A 145 26.50 -7.65 3.69
CA TYR A 145 27.43 -7.98 2.62
C TYR A 145 28.88 -7.71 3.04
N HIS A 146 29.16 -6.61 3.76
CA HIS A 146 30.51 -6.32 4.26
C HIS A 146 31.01 -7.35 5.29
N ARG A 147 30.12 -7.93 6.10
CA ARG A 147 30.49 -8.96 7.09
C ARG A 147 30.72 -10.31 6.43
N PHE A 148 29.93 -10.64 5.40
CA PHE A 148 30.01 -11.90 4.70
C PHE A 148 31.17 -11.93 3.70
N ALA A 149 31.46 -10.81 3.03
CA ALA A 149 32.47 -10.75 2.00
C ALA A 149 33.88 -11.00 2.57
N ASP A 150 34.67 -11.79 1.84
CA ASP A 150 36.04 -12.15 2.17
C ASP A 150 36.79 -12.36 0.84
N PRO A 151 37.99 -11.78 0.65
CA PRO A 151 38.76 -11.97 -0.60
C PRO A 151 39.00 -13.44 -0.96
N ARG A 152 39.04 -14.36 0.03
CA ARG A 152 39.18 -15.80 -0.22
C ARG A 152 37.99 -16.42 -0.96
N LEU A 153 36.85 -15.74 -1.04
CA LEU A 153 35.69 -16.18 -1.84
C LEU A 153 35.89 -15.97 -3.35
N ALA A 154 36.92 -15.22 -3.77
CA ALA A 154 37.14 -14.87 -5.18
C ALA A 154 37.04 -16.07 -6.15
N PRO A 155 37.67 -17.25 -5.90
CA PRO A 155 37.59 -18.37 -6.83
C PRO A 155 36.15 -18.87 -7.04
N LEU A 156 35.37 -18.98 -5.96
CA LEU A 156 33.97 -19.39 -6.04
C LEU A 156 33.10 -18.32 -6.70
N THR A 157 33.30 -17.05 -6.34
CA THR A 157 32.56 -15.93 -6.91
C THR A 157 32.77 -15.85 -8.42
N LEU A 158 34.00 -15.99 -8.91
CA LEU A 158 34.29 -16.06 -10.34
C LEU A 158 33.63 -17.27 -11.01
N GLN A 159 33.69 -18.45 -10.38
CA GLN A 159 33.03 -19.66 -10.88
C GLN A 159 31.52 -19.44 -11.05
N LEU A 160 30.85 -18.86 -10.05
CA LEU A 160 29.40 -18.64 -10.07
C LEU A 160 28.99 -17.49 -11.02
N LEU A 161 29.75 -16.40 -11.08
CA LEU A 161 29.49 -15.31 -12.05
C LEU A 161 29.51 -15.82 -13.50
N GLN A 162 30.33 -16.84 -13.79
CA GLN A 162 30.39 -17.46 -15.12
C GLN A 162 29.31 -18.53 -15.31
N SER A 163 29.17 -19.47 -14.37
CA SER A 163 28.28 -20.63 -14.52
C SER A 163 26.79 -20.30 -14.35
N GLU A 164 26.45 -19.25 -13.60
CA GLU A 164 25.09 -18.86 -13.28
C GLU A 164 24.69 -17.55 -13.99
N ARG A 165 25.31 -17.23 -15.15
CA ARG A 165 25.13 -15.94 -15.87
C ARG A 165 23.68 -15.61 -16.25
N ALA A 166 22.84 -16.64 -16.44
CA ALA A 166 21.41 -16.47 -16.72
C ALA A 166 20.56 -16.21 -15.46
N GLN A 167 21.13 -16.39 -14.25
CA GLN A 167 20.41 -16.29 -12.98
C GLN A 167 20.66 -14.93 -12.32
N ILE A 168 19.83 -13.95 -12.68
CA ILE A 168 19.95 -12.53 -12.28
C ILE A 168 20.16 -12.37 -10.77
N HIS A 169 19.35 -13.03 -9.94
CA HIS A 169 19.46 -12.92 -8.48
C HIS A 169 20.79 -13.45 -7.92
N THR A 170 21.36 -14.50 -8.54
CA THR A 170 22.69 -15.00 -8.18
C THR A 170 23.75 -13.96 -8.52
N ILE A 171 23.70 -13.40 -9.74
CA ILE A 171 24.67 -12.40 -10.20
C ILE A 171 24.61 -11.14 -9.34
N ASP A 172 23.41 -10.62 -9.07
CA ASP A 172 23.21 -9.43 -8.23
C ASP A 172 23.76 -9.63 -6.81
N LEU A 173 23.53 -10.80 -6.21
CA LEU A 173 24.09 -11.15 -4.89
C LEU A 173 25.62 -11.12 -4.92
N LEU A 174 26.23 -11.75 -5.93
CA LEU A 174 27.68 -11.85 -6.05
C LEU A 174 28.31 -10.48 -6.32
N LEU A 175 27.71 -9.64 -7.16
CA LEU A 175 28.21 -8.28 -7.43
C LEU A 175 28.19 -7.41 -6.17
N ARG A 176 27.13 -7.52 -5.34
CA ARG A 176 27.08 -6.83 -4.03
C ARG A 176 28.16 -7.32 -3.08
N LEU A 177 28.51 -8.61 -3.11
CA LEU A 177 29.62 -9.15 -2.31
C LEU A 177 30.98 -8.68 -2.82
N VAL A 178 31.18 -8.61 -4.14
CA VAL A 178 32.39 -8.06 -4.76
C VAL A 178 32.57 -6.60 -4.37
N GLU A 179 31.51 -5.80 -4.46
CA GLU A 179 31.50 -4.39 -4.04
C GLU A 179 31.86 -4.25 -2.55
N ALA A 180 31.14 -4.99 -1.69
CA ALA A 180 31.30 -4.87 -0.25
C ALA A 180 32.67 -5.37 0.24
N GLY A 181 33.20 -6.44 -0.37
CA GLY A 181 34.49 -7.03 -0.04
C GLY A 181 35.68 -6.41 -0.77
N ARG A 182 35.44 -5.55 -1.76
CA ARG A 182 36.46 -5.03 -2.69
C ARG A 182 37.34 -6.15 -3.25
N ILE A 183 36.70 -7.21 -3.74
CA ILE A 183 37.37 -8.44 -4.18
C ILE A 183 38.02 -8.20 -5.56
N ALA A 184 39.28 -7.75 -5.56
CA ALA A 184 39.98 -7.27 -6.74
C ALA A 184 40.03 -8.28 -7.89
N GLU A 185 40.16 -9.57 -7.58
CA GLU A 185 40.18 -10.66 -8.56
C GLU A 185 38.88 -10.79 -9.36
N CYS A 186 37.78 -10.20 -8.88
CA CYS A 186 36.48 -10.19 -9.56
C CYS A 186 36.20 -8.91 -10.36
N ALA A 187 37.11 -7.92 -10.34
CA ALA A 187 36.88 -6.62 -10.99
C ALA A 187 36.66 -6.76 -12.51
N ASP A 188 37.48 -7.54 -13.20
CA ASP A 188 37.34 -7.78 -14.65
C ASP A 188 36.04 -8.50 -15.02
N ALA A 189 35.60 -9.43 -14.18
CA ALA A 189 34.33 -10.14 -14.37
C ALA A 189 33.14 -9.20 -14.18
N ALA A 190 33.16 -8.33 -13.17
CA ALA A 190 32.15 -7.30 -12.97
C ALA A 190 32.14 -6.29 -14.14
N LEU A 191 33.31 -5.85 -14.60
CA LEU A 191 33.43 -4.95 -15.74
C LEU A 191 32.90 -5.58 -17.03
N ALA A 192 33.11 -6.89 -17.25
CA ALA A 192 32.55 -7.62 -18.37
C ALA A 192 31.01 -7.64 -18.34
N ILE A 193 30.40 -7.78 -17.16
CA ILE A 193 28.93 -7.71 -17.00
C ILE A 193 28.42 -6.28 -17.21
N ALA A 194 29.12 -5.26 -16.71
CA ALA A 194 28.76 -3.86 -16.94
C ALA A 194 28.70 -3.50 -18.44
N ARG A 195 29.60 -4.08 -19.24
CA ARG A 195 29.70 -3.90 -20.70
C ARG A 195 28.71 -4.77 -21.50
N ASP A 196 28.09 -5.76 -20.89
CA ASP A 196 27.18 -6.67 -21.57
C ASP A 196 25.79 -6.04 -21.74
N GLU A 197 25.50 -5.52 -22.93
CA GLU A 197 24.21 -4.91 -23.25
C GLU A 197 23.03 -5.90 -23.24
N THR A 198 23.29 -7.22 -23.19
CA THR A 198 22.23 -8.24 -23.07
C THR A 198 21.79 -8.47 -21.61
N SER A 199 22.57 -8.00 -20.64
CA SER A 199 22.25 -8.10 -19.21
C SER A 199 21.23 -7.06 -18.77
N GLU A 200 20.42 -7.39 -17.76
CA GLU A 200 19.44 -6.47 -17.19
C GLU A 200 20.10 -5.18 -16.67
N SER A 201 19.48 -4.03 -16.93
CA SER A 201 19.91 -2.70 -16.49
C SER A 201 20.29 -2.60 -15.02
N GLY A 202 19.49 -3.20 -14.13
CA GLY A 202 19.77 -3.24 -12.69
C GLY A 202 21.06 -3.99 -12.35
N THR A 203 21.26 -5.16 -12.96
CA THR A 203 22.48 -5.97 -12.81
C THR A 203 23.71 -5.24 -13.35
N ARG A 204 23.58 -4.58 -14.50
CA ARG A 204 24.67 -3.77 -15.09
C ARG A 204 25.07 -2.61 -14.17
N ALA A 205 24.08 -1.92 -13.58
CA ALA A 205 24.32 -0.85 -12.60
C ALA A 205 25.08 -1.37 -11.36
N LEU A 206 24.65 -2.52 -10.80
CA LEU A 206 25.39 -3.18 -9.72
C LEU A 206 26.81 -3.59 -10.13
N ALA A 207 26.98 -4.05 -11.38
CA ALA A 207 28.27 -4.45 -11.89
C ALA A 207 29.25 -3.28 -12.02
N ILE A 208 28.77 -2.09 -12.39
CA ILE A 208 29.56 -0.85 -12.41
C ILE A 208 30.05 -0.52 -11.01
N ARG A 209 29.16 -0.54 -10.01
CA ARG A 209 29.54 -0.30 -8.61
C ARG A 209 30.59 -1.30 -8.11
N ALA A 210 30.36 -2.59 -8.36
CA ALA A 210 31.27 -3.65 -7.98
C ALA A 210 32.65 -3.49 -8.64
N ALA A 211 32.67 -3.17 -9.94
CA ALA A 211 33.90 -2.92 -10.69
C ALA A 211 34.66 -1.70 -10.17
N VAL A 212 33.97 -0.60 -9.83
CA VAL A 212 34.61 0.61 -9.26
C VAL A 212 35.18 0.34 -7.87
N ALA A 213 34.49 -0.44 -7.05
CA ALA A 213 34.91 -0.74 -5.68
C ALA A 213 36.07 -1.73 -5.61
N ALA A 214 36.12 -2.71 -6.52
CA ALA A 214 37.15 -3.75 -6.57
C ALA A 214 38.30 -3.45 -7.54
N GLY A 215 38.06 -2.62 -8.55
CA GLY A 215 39.00 -2.34 -9.63
C GLY A 215 39.95 -1.18 -9.35
N ASP A 216 40.87 -1.01 -10.30
CA ASP A 216 41.91 0.02 -10.32
C ASP A 216 41.62 1.12 -11.36
N ASP A 217 42.61 1.93 -11.68
CA ASP A 217 42.47 3.00 -12.69
C ASP A 217 42.22 2.44 -14.10
N HIS A 218 42.64 1.20 -14.40
CA HIS A 218 42.29 0.54 -15.68
C HIS A 218 40.78 0.30 -15.77
N THR A 219 40.16 -0.10 -14.66
CA THR A 219 38.71 -0.30 -14.58
C THR A 219 37.96 1.03 -14.76
N ARG A 220 38.45 2.13 -14.17
CA ARG A 220 37.85 3.46 -14.36
C ARG A 220 37.97 3.94 -15.80
N GLN A 221 39.13 3.76 -16.43
CA GLN A 221 39.31 4.08 -17.85
C GLN A 221 38.35 3.27 -18.72
N ALA A 222 38.19 1.97 -18.42
CA ALA A 222 37.29 1.10 -19.12
C ALA A 222 35.80 1.49 -19.01
N LEU A 223 35.39 2.03 -17.85
CA LEU A 223 34.05 2.58 -17.62
C LEU A 223 33.87 3.96 -18.29
N ARG A 224 34.93 4.78 -18.32
CA ARG A 224 34.95 6.02 -19.11
C ARG A 224 34.78 5.72 -20.59
N ASP A 225 35.47 4.71 -21.12
CA ASP A 225 35.32 4.29 -22.52
C ASP A 225 33.89 3.80 -22.81
N LEU A 226 33.26 3.08 -21.87
CA LEU A 226 31.86 2.67 -21.96
C LEU A 226 30.93 3.90 -21.99
N ALA A 227 31.11 4.85 -21.09
CA ALA A 227 30.33 6.09 -21.02
C ALA A 227 30.47 6.93 -22.31
N CYS A 228 31.69 7.02 -22.85
CA CYS A 228 31.99 7.80 -24.06
C CYS A 228 31.52 7.11 -25.35
N SER A 229 31.62 5.78 -25.46
CA SER A 229 31.26 5.02 -26.67
C SER A 229 29.78 4.67 -26.79
N ALA A 230 29.04 4.59 -25.67
CA ALA A 230 27.62 4.25 -25.71
C ALA A 230 26.81 5.30 -26.50
N VAL A 231 25.88 4.83 -27.34
CA VAL A 231 24.94 5.68 -28.09
C VAL A 231 23.77 6.09 -27.20
N THR A 232 23.24 5.14 -26.43
CA THR A 232 22.14 5.30 -25.49
C THR A 232 22.43 4.52 -24.22
N LEU A 233 22.03 5.05 -23.06
CA LEU A 233 22.23 4.44 -21.74
C LEU A 233 20.94 4.51 -20.94
N GLU A 234 20.64 3.48 -20.17
CA GLU A 234 19.50 3.54 -19.25
C GLU A 234 19.80 4.42 -18.03
N GLU A 235 18.76 4.90 -17.36
CA GLU A 235 18.89 5.84 -16.23
C GLU A 235 19.73 5.27 -15.08
N ASN A 236 19.48 4.03 -14.67
CA ASN A 236 20.22 3.36 -13.59
C ASN A 236 21.72 3.25 -13.91
N ILE A 237 22.06 2.90 -15.15
CA ILE A 237 23.46 2.80 -15.60
C ILE A 237 24.12 4.17 -15.61
N THR A 238 23.41 5.17 -16.14
CA THR A 238 23.90 6.55 -16.17
C THR A 238 24.20 7.06 -14.76
N SER A 239 23.29 6.80 -13.82
CA SER A 239 23.41 7.14 -12.39
C SER A 239 24.72 6.62 -11.79
N GLU A 240 25.01 5.34 -11.98
CA GLU A 240 26.21 4.71 -11.40
C GLU A 240 27.50 5.17 -12.10
N LEU A 241 27.47 5.40 -13.42
CA LEU A 241 28.60 5.99 -14.14
C LEU A 241 28.89 7.43 -13.66
N PHE A 242 27.84 8.19 -13.35
CA PHE A 242 27.96 9.53 -12.80
C PHE A 242 28.67 9.52 -11.45
N ASP A 243 28.23 8.65 -10.54
CA ASP A 243 28.81 8.53 -9.19
C ASP A 243 30.24 7.97 -9.24
N ALA A 244 30.55 7.12 -10.24
CA ALA A 244 31.88 6.55 -10.45
C ALA A 244 32.91 7.52 -11.06
N LEU A 245 32.49 8.36 -12.02
CA LEU A 245 33.41 9.10 -12.89
C LEU A 245 33.39 10.63 -12.70
N CYS A 246 32.25 11.23 -12.31
CA CYS A 246 32.16 12.69 -12.17
C CYS A 246 32.51 13.13 -10.73
N PRO A 247 33.28 14.22 -10.52
CA PRO A 247 33.85 15.13 -11.52
C PRO A 247 35.31 14.82 -11.91
N GLN A 248 35.95 13.79 -11.35
CA GLN A 248 37.40 13.60 -11.48
C GLN A 248 37.83 13.14 -12.87
N GLU A 249 37.05 12.25 -13.50
CA GLU A 249 37.43 11.59 -14.77
C GLU A 249 36.66 12.13 -15.99
N LEU A 250 35.61 12.93 -15.76
CA LEU A 250 34.77 13.52 -16.80
C LEU A 250 34.69 15.05 -16.63
N SER A 251 34.94 15.76 -17.73
CA SER A 251 34.68 17.19 -17.83
C SER A 251 33.18 17.50 -17.71
N PRO A 252 32.77 18.73 -17.33
CA PRO A 252 31.36 19.12 -17.28
C PRO A 252 30.62 18.85 -18.60
N ARG A 253 31.30 19.03 -19.73
CA ARG A 253 30.79 18.72 -21.07
C ARG A 253 30.55 17.22 -21.26
N GLU A 254 31.48 16.36 -20.87
CA GLU A 254 31.31 14.91 -20.96
C GLU A 254 30.22 14.41 -20.01
N CYS A 255 30.12 14.97 -18.79
CA CYS A 255 29.02 14.69 -17.88
C CYS A 255 27.66 15.10 -18.51
N LEU A 256 27.53 16.27 -19.14
CA LEU A 256 26.30 16.66 -19.86
C LEU A 256 26.00 15.79 -21.08
N ALA A 257 27.02 15.34 -21.81
CA ALA A 257 26.86 14.39 -22.91
C ALA A 257 26.35 13.02 -22.40
N LEU A 258 26.75 12.61 -21.19
CA LEU A 258 26.22 11.40 -20.56
C LEU A 258 24.72 11.52 -20.27
N VAL A 259 24.26 12.67 -19.76
CA VAL A 259 22.81 12.95 -19.59
C VAL A 259 22.05 12.89 -20.92
N GLN A 260 22.66 13.36 -22.01
CA GLN A 260 22.04 13.31 -23.34
C GLN A 260 21.87 11.89 -23.88
N LYS A 261 22.70 10.95 -23.44
CA LYS A 261 22.62 9.54 -23.82
C LYS A 261 21.56 8.79 -23.02
N THR A 262 21.09 9.34 -21.90
CA THR A 262 20.13 8.66 -21.04
C THR A 262 18.76 8.49 -21.70
N THR A 263 18.32 7.25 -21.91
CA THR A 263 17.00 6.91 -22.43
C THR A 263 15.96 7.18 -21.36
N ASN A 264 15.34 8.36 -21.43
CA ASN A 264 14.25 8.75 -20.55
C ASN A 264 12.90 8.56 -21.24
N ARG A 265 11.87 8.26 -20.44
CA ARG A 265 10.48 8.53 -20.81
C ARG A 265 10.30 10.07 -20.91
N PRO A 266 9.44 10.59 -21.79
CA PRO A 266 9.04 11.99 -21.72
C PRO A 266 8.33 12.24 -20.39
N GLY A 267 8.81 13.22 -19.61
CA GLY A 267 8.31 13.50 -18.26
C GLY A 267 9.36 13.23 -17.17
N TYR A 268 9.50 14.22 -16.29
CA TYR A 268 10.32 14.34 -15.07
C TYR A 268 11.20 13.16 -14.61
N THR A 269 12.53 13.38 -14.57
CA THR A 269 13.53 12.52 -13.89
C THR A 269 14.25 13.30 -12.78
N PRO A 270 13.79 13.24 -11.51
CA PRO A 270 14.36 14.00 -10.40
C PRO A 270 15.83 13.66 -10.12
N LEU A 271 16.28 12.47 -10.50
CA LEU A 271 17.67 12.03 -10.37
C LEU A 271 18.60 12.85 -11.28
N LEU A 272 18.26 13.00 -12.57
CA LEU A 272 19.07 13.79 -13.51
C LEU A 272 19.14 15.27 -13.14
N GLN A 273 18.03 15.86 -12.67
CA GLN A 273 18.03 17.21 -12.12
C GLN A 273 19.01 17.35 -10.95
N ARG A 274 19.00 16.39 -10.03
CA ARG A 274 19.92 16.36 -8.89
C ARG A 274 21.38 16.25 -9.34
N TYR A 275 21.69 15.38 -10.29
CA TYR A 275 23.06 15.21 -10.83
C TYR A 275 23.56 16.50 -11.49
N VAL A 276 22.76 17.11 -12.36
CA VAL A 276 23.13 18.35 -13.04
C VAL A 276 23.30 19.49 -12.05
N LYS A 277 22.35 19.69 -11.12
CA LYS A 277 22.40 20.81 -10.17
C LYS A 277 23.47 20.68 -9.10
N LYS A 278 23.57 19.51 -8.44
CA LYS A 278 24.50 19.33 -7.31
C LYS A 278 25.91 18.95 -7.73
N ILE A 279 26.06 18.17 -8.81
CA ILE A 279 27.36 17.61 -9.19
C ILE A 279 27.96 18.41 -10.34
N ILE A 280 27.27 18.56 -11.47
CA ILE A 280 27.82 19.31 -12.62
C ILE A 280 27.92 20.79 -12.24
N ILE A 281 26.78 21.46 -12.04
CA ILE A 281 26.71 22.88 -11.71
C ILE A 281 27.33 23.14 -10.36
N GLY A 282 27.18 22.28 -9.35
CA GLY A 282 27.76 22.52 -8.02
C GLY A 282 29.29 22.45 -7.98
N ARG A 283 29.91 21.58 -8.79
CA ARG A 283 31.37 21.32 -8.75
C ARG A 283 32.16 21.93 -9.91
N SER A 284 31.51 22.43 -10.97
CA SER A 284 32.21 23.15 -12.05
C SER A 284 32.99 24.35 -11.52
N GLN A 285 34.18 24.58 -12.08
CA GLN A 285 34.92 25.81 -11.85
C GLN A 285 34.21 26.98 -12.55
N PRO A 286 34.29 28.22 -12.01
CA PRO A 286 33.59 29.36 -12.58
C PRO A 286 33.79 29.56 -14.09
N HIS A 287 35.00 29.32 -14.61
CA HIS A 287 35.33 29.49 -16.03
C HIS A 287 34.67 28.45 -16.95
N GLN A 288 34.16 27.34 -16.40
CA GLN A 288 33.45 26.29 -17.14
C GLN A 288 31.94 26.54 -17.23
N LEU A 289 31.40 27.45 -16.40
CA LEU A 289 29.97 27.73 -16.34
C LEU A 289 29.38 28.29 -17.65
N PRO A 290 30.08 29.15 -18.43
CA PRO A 290 29.57 29.59 -19.73
C PRO A 290 29.38 28.43 -20.72
N GLU A 291 30.32 27.47 -20.78
CA GLU A 291 30.21 26.29 -21.64
C GLU A 291 29.04 25.39 -21.20
N VAL A 292 28.87 25.19 -19.90
CA VAL A 292 27.72 24.45 -19.33
C VAL A 292 26.39 25.13 -19.70
N LEU A 293 26.31 26.46 -19.58
CA LEU A 293 25.11 27.22 -19.93
C LEU A 293 24.76 27.08 -21.41
N GLU A 294 25.75 27.12 -22.29
CA GLU A 294 25.56 26.96 -23.73
C GLU A 294 25.02 25.57 -24.08
N ILE A 295 25.58 24.50 -23.50
CA ILE A 295 25.10 23.13 -23.73
C ILE A 295 23.66 22.95 -23.26
N LEU A 296 23.30 23.49 -22.08
CA LEU A 296 21.93 23.43 -21.56
C LEU A 296 20.94 24.18 -22.46
N LEU A 297 21.35 25.34 -22.98
CA LEU A 297 20.55 26.12 -23.92
C LEU A 297 20.29 25.38 -25.24
N ASP A 298 21.28 24.64 -25.73
CA ASP A 298 21.14 23.85 -26.94
C ASP A 298 20.25 22.61 -26.70
N GLN A 299 20.38 21.95 -25.55
CA GLN A 299 19.50 20.85 -25.13
C GLN A 299 18.04 21.30 -25.00
N ALA A 300 17.79 22.48 -24.43
CA ALA A 300 16.48 23.08 -24.29
C ALA A 300 15.77 23.31 -25.64
N ARG A 301 16.48 23.24 -26.77
CA ARG A 301 15.96 23.47 -28.13
C ARG A 301 15.84 22.20 -28.98
N GLN A 302 16.07 21.02 -28.40
CA GLN A 302 15.97 19.76 -29.14
C GLN A 302 14.51 19.33 -29.31
N GLU A 303 14.14 18.95 -30.54
CA GLU A 303 12.83 18.38 -30.84
C GLU A 303 12.64 16.99 -30.16
N PRO A 304 11.40 16.59 -29.81
CA PRO A 304 10.16 17.34 -29.97
C PRO A 304 10.00 18.45 -28.92
N MET A 305 9.47 19.61 -29.33
CA MET A 305 9.25 20.76 -28.44
C MET A 305 7.87 20.70 -27.73
N ILE A 306 7.81 21.28 -26.52
CA ILE A 306 6.56 21.58 -25.82
C ILE A 306 6.01 22.88 -26.41
N THR A 307 4.78 22.81 -26.90
CA THR A 307 4.06 23.98 -27.43
C THR A 307 3.19 24.60 -26.35
N CYS A 308 3.38 25.88 -26.07
CA CYS A 308 2.48 26.67 -25.21
C CYS A 308 2.51 28.14 -25.63
N TYR A 309 1.67 28.95 -24.98
CA TYR A 309 1.64 30.39 -25.23
C TYR A 309 3.00 31.03 -24.92
N ASP A 310 3.64 31.55 -25.96
CA ASP A 310 4.92 32.24 -25.88
C ASP A 310 4.66 33.75 -25.87
N MET A 311 4.96 34.38 -24.73
CA MET A 311 4.76 35.81 -24.52
C MET A 311 5.57 36.69 -25.48
N LEU A 312 6.72 36.20 -25.93
CA LEU A 312 7.58 36.98 -26.83
C LEU A 312 7.02 36.96 -28.26
N SER A 313 6.48 35.83 -28.70
CA SER A 313 5.85 35.71 -30.02
C SER A 313 4.39 36.16 -30.03
N GLY A 314 3.68 36.12 -28.89
CA GLY A 314 2.25 36.38 -28.79
C GLY A 314 1.37 35.25 -29.34
N GLU A 315 1.92 34.07 -29.61
CA GLU A 315 1.23 32.89 -30.14
C GLU A 315 1.79 31.59 -29.53
N ASP A 316 1.10 30.48 -29.74
CA ASP A 316 1.57 29.18 -29.27
C ASP A 316 2.77 28.69 -30.09
N THR A 317 3.95 28.54 -29.47
CA THR A 317 5.19 28.11 -30.13
C THR A 317 5.91 27.03 -29.32
N GLY A 318 6.87 26.34 -29.95
CA GLY A 318 7.74 25.39 -29.26
C GLY A 318 8.74 26.10 -28.34
N VAL A 319 8.48 26.10 -27.03
CA VAL A 319 9.24 26.92 -26.06
C VAL A 319 10.38 26.19 -25.38
N ILE A 320 10.31 24.88 -25.20
CA ILE A 320 11.38 24.05 -24.63
C ILE A 320 11.23 22.60 -25.07
N SER A 321 12.33 21.86 -25.15
CA SER A 321 12.33 20.43 -25.46
C SER A 321 11.46 19.63 -24.48
N GLN A 322 10.64 18.71 -24.99
CA GLN A 322 9.88 17.76 -24.16
C GLN A 322 10.81 16.88 -23.32
N ARG A 323 11.97 16.48 -23.89
CA ARG A 323 12.95 15.62 -23.22
C ARG A 323 13.79 16.36 -22.18
N PHE A 324 14.10 17.62 -22.46
CA PHE A 324 14.98 18.46 -21.63
C PHE A 324 14.24 19.61 -20.95
N ALA A 325 12.95 19.48 -20.67
CA ALA A 325 12.16 20.51 -19.99
C ALA A 325 12.78 20.90 -18.62
N TRP A 326 13.40 19.93 -17.95
CA TRP A 326 14.12 20.12 -16.69
C TRP A 326 15.33 21.07 -16.79
N SER A 327 15.84 21.33 -18.00
CA SER A 327 16.99 22.23 -18.21
C SER A 327 16.71 23.67 -17.79
N ALA A 328 15.44 24.09 -17.70
CA ALA A 328 15.08 25.42 -17.19
C ALA A 328 15.60 25.67 -15.76
N ASP A 329 15.43 24.71 -14.84
CA ASP A 329 15.98 24.80 -13.47
C ASP A 329 17.51 24.82 -13.47
N ALA A 330 18.11 23.97 -14.30
CA ALA A 330 19.56 23.89 -14.44
C ALA A 330 20.16 25.20 -14.98
N ILE A 331 19.53 25.81 -15.99
CA ILE A 331 19.90 27.11 -16.55
C ILE A 331 19.88 28.17 -15.44
N TYR A 332 18.80 28.23 -14.65
CA TYR A 332 18.71 29.17 -13.54
C TYR A 332 19.79 28.95 -12.47
N ALA A 333 20.08 27.69 -12.12
CA ALA A 333 21.15 27.36 -11.18
C ALA A 333 22.54 27.80 -11.67
N VAL A 334 22.82 27.70 -12.99
CA VAL A 334 24.05 28.24 -13.58
C VAL A 334 24.09 29.76 -13.50
N LEU A 335 22.99 30.45 -13.81
CA LEU A 335 22.89 31.91 -13.70
C LEU A 335 23.19 32.39 -12.28
N LYS A 336 22.67 31.72 -11.25
CA LYS A 336 22.94 32.05 -9.84
C LYS A 336 24.42 31.93 -9.48
N ARG A 337 25.13 30.94 -10.03
CA ARG A 337 26.58 30.80 -9.81
C ARG A 337 27.39 31.82 -10.60
N LEU A 338 27.02 32.09 -11.85
CA LEU A 338 27.67 33.12 -12.67
C LEU A 338 27.55 34.51 -12.04
N HIS A 339 26.43 34.81 -11.39
CA HIS A 339 26.24 36.06 -10.66
C HIS A 339 27.27 36.30 -9.56
N ALA A 340 27.78 35.25 -8.94
CA ALA A 340 28.85 35.37 -7.95
C ALA A 340 30.24 35.60 -8.56
N CYS A 341 30.36 35.69 -9.89
CA CYS A 341 31.62 35.71 -10.64
C CYS A 341 31.64 36.81 -11.73
N ASP A 342 31.66 38.08 -11.34
CA ASP A 342 31.46 39.24 -12.23
C ASP A 342 32.32 39.24 -13.51
N GLY A 343 33.63 38.97 -13.41
CA GLY A 343 34.51 38.99 -14.59
C GLY A 343 34.20 37.91 -15.64
N ILE A 344 33.64 36.78 -15.22
CA ILE A 344 33.24 35.70 -16.12
C ILE A 344 31.83 35.96 -16.67
N ALA A 345 30.93 36.44 -15.82
CA ALA A 345 29.58 36.83 -16.23
C ALA A 345 29.60 37.93 -17.31
N ALA A 346 30.49 38.93 -17.17
CA ALA A 346 30.64 40.00 -18.16
C ALA A 346 31.03 39.46 -19.55
N ASN A 347 31.96 38.51 -19.61
CA ASN A 347 32.37 37.87 -20.87
C ASN A 347 31.28 36.94 -21.45
N ALA A 348 30.34 36.49 -20.63
CA ALA A 348 29.23 35.61 -21.01
C ALA A 348 27.89 36.35 -21.17
N ALA A 349 27.88 37.69 -21.23
CA ALA A 349 26.66 38.50 -21.24
C ALA A 349 25.64 38.07 -22.32
N GLY A 350 26.12 37.72 -23.53
CA GLY A 350 25.25 37.24 -24.61
C GLY A 350 24.61 35.87 -24.34
N LEU A 351 25.33 34.96 -23.68
CA LEU A 351 24.78 33.65 -23.27
C LEU A 351 23.77 33.82 -22.12
N ILE A 352 24.05 34.72 -21.18
CA ILE A 352 23.13 35.08 -20.11
C ILE A 352 21.84 35.65 -20.70
N ALA A 353 21.93 36.55 -21.68
CA ALA A 353 20.76 37.10 -22.37
C ALA A 353 19.91 36.02 -23.06
N ARG A 354 20.55 35.05 -23.76
CA ARG A 354 19.85 33.89 -24.35
C ARG A 354 19.15 33.03 -23.30
N ALA A 355 19.72 32.89 -22.11
CA ALA A 355 19.13 32.16 -20.99
C ALA A 355 17.86 32.83 -20.46
N TYR A 356 17.89 34.14 -20.24
CA TYR A 356 16.70 34.89 -19.84
C TYR A 356 15.59 34.84 -20.89
N GLU A 357 15.93 35.00 -22.17
CA GLU A 357 14.97 34.83 -23.27
C GLU A 357 14.27 33.46 -23.19
N ARG A 358 15.04 32.37 -23.02
CA ARG A 358 14.48 31.02 -22.93
C ARG A 358 13.56 30.85 -21.73
N LEU A 359 13.97 31.31 -20.54
CA LEU A 359 13.16 31.20 -19.32
C LEU A 359 11.84 31.96 -19.43
N ILE A 360 11.85 33.16 -20.03
CA ILE A 360 10.63 33.96 -20.28
C ILE A 360 9.66 33.21 -21.21
N ARG A 361 10.16 32.61 -22.30
CA ARG A 361 9.32 31.79 -23.20
C ARG A 361 8.66 30.61 -22.48
N CYS A 362 9.28 30.06 -21.44
CA CYS A 362 8.76 28.92 -20.69
C CYS A 362 7.69 29.26 -19.64
N THR A 363 7.31 30.53 -19.48
CA THR A 363 6.45 31.02 -18.37
C THR A 363 5.09 30.32 -18.27
N TYR A 364 4.48 29.93 -19.40
CA TYR A 364 3.13 29.35 -19.45
C TYR A 364 3.09 27.83 -19.68
N VAL A 365 4.22 27.15 -19.55
CA VAL A 365 4.27 25.69 -19.67
C VAL A 365 3.47 25.06 -18.52
N ARG A 366 2.24 24.61 -18.80
CA ARG A 366 1.36 23.91 -17.84
C ARG A 366 1.75 22.45 -17.67
N ILE A 367 2.91 22.22 -17.07
CA ILE A 367 3.35 20.90 -16.64
C ILE A 367 3.59 21.00 -15.13
N GLN A 368 3.20 19.98 -14.36
CA GLN A 368 3.45 19.88 -12.91
C GLN A 368 4.95 19.94 -12.53
N ASP A 369 5.86 20.08 -13.52
CA ASP A 369 7.29 19.83 -13.42
C ASP A 369 8.18 20.97 -13.98
N VAL A 370 7.60 22.09 -14.44
CA VAL A 370 8.38 23.34 -14.57
C VAL A 370 8.44 23.95 -13.18
N PRO A 371 9.64 24.25 -12.62
CA PRO A 371 9.75 24.76 -11.26
C PRO A 371 8.82 25.94 -11.06
N GLU A 372 8.14 25.96 -9.92
CA GLU A 372 7.57 27.21 -9.46
C GLU A 372 8.70 28.25 -9.41
N PRO A 373 8.51 29.43 -10.01
CA PRO A 373 9.48 30.50 -9.96
C PRO A 373 9.91 30.81 -8.52
N PRO A 374 11.19 31.18 -8.31
CA PRO A 374 11.76 31.33 -6.99
C PRO A 374 10.97 32.34 -6.14
N THR A 375 10.78 32.00 -4.87
CA THR A 375 10.22 32.89 -3.85
C THR A 375 11.22 33.93 -3.33
N ASP A 376 12.49 33.86 -3.75
CA ASP A 376 13.59 34.78 -3.40
C ASP A 376 13.74 35.91 -4.44
N GLU A 377 14.30 37.06 -4.03
CA GLU A 377 14.61 38.20 -4.90
C GLU A 377 15.42 37.79 -6.16
N PRO A 378 15.07 38.29 -7.36
CA PRO A 378 15.75 37.85 -8.59
C PRO A 378 17.19 38.41 -8.75
N ILE A 379 17.96 37.83 -9.68
CA ILE A 379 19.42 38.05 -9.76
C ILE A 379 19.79 39.48 -10.21
N GLN A 380 20.71 40.13 -9.48
CA GLN A 380 21.10 41.53 -9.70
C GLN A 380 22.36 41.67 -10.58
N TRP A 381 22.21 41.69 -11.90
CA TRP A 381 23.34 41.84 -12.83
C TRP A 381 23.88 43.27 -12.95
N THR A 382 25.11 43.40 -13.48
CA THR A 382 25.69 44.69 -13.90
C THR A 382 24.94 45.29 -15.10
N ASP A 383 25.10 46.60 -15.31
CA ASP A 383 24.41 47.34 -16.37
C ASP A 383 24.67 46.73 -17.77
N GLU A 384 25.88 46.26 -18.06
CA GLU A 384 26.22 45.67 -19.35
C GLU A 384 25.40 44.40 -19.63
N ILE A 385 25.25 43.54 -18.64
CA ILE A 385 24.49 42.28 -18.77
C ILE A 385 22.99 42.58 -18.80
N ARG A 386 22.50 43.54 -17.99
CA ARG A 386 21.10 43.97 -18.00
C ARG A 386 20.69 44.53 -19.37
N LYS A 387 21.54 45.37 -19.98
CA LYS A 387 21.36 45.87 -21.35
C LYS A 387 21.35 44.73 -22.37
N ALA A 388 22.23 43.75 -22.23
CA ALA A 388 22.26 42.58 -23.12
C ALA A 388 20.98 41.74 -23.02
N ILE A 389 20.47 41.48 -21.80
CA ILE A 389 19.19 40.79 -21.57
C ILE A 389 18.04 41.58 -22.18
N PHE A 390 17.96 42.89 -21.91
CA PHE A 390 16.90 43.76 -22.41
C PHE A 390 16.86 43.77 -23.95
N ARG A 391 17.99 44.05 -24.60
CA ARG A 391 18.08 44.07 -26.08
C ARG A 391 17.65 42.74 -26.68
N ARG A 392 18.06 41.62 -26.07
CA ARG A 392 17.67 40.28 -26.54
C ARG A 392 16.16 40.03 -26.44
N ILE A 393 15.51 40.50 -25.37
CA ILE A 393 14.04 40.42 -25.22
C ILE A 393 13.36 41.27 -26.29
N VAL A 394 13.83 42.52 -26.47
CA VAL A 394 13.33 43.43 -27.51
C VAL A 394 13.44 42.81 -28.90
N ASP A 395 14.60 42.24 -29.25
CA ASP A 395 14.83 41.56 -30.54
C ASP A 395 13.92 40.33 -30.74
N SER A 396 13.46 39.73 -29.66
CA SER A 396 12.66 38.50 -29.66
C SER A 396 11.15 38.74 -29.72
N LEU A 397 10.71 39.99 -29.54
CA LEU A 397 9.31 40.37 -29.54
C LEU A 397 8.75 40.45 -30.97
N LYS A 398 7.60 39.80 -31.21
CA LYS A 398 6.87 39.95 -32.47
C LYS A 398 6.27 41.35 -32.63
N SER A 399 5.92 42.00 -31.51
CA SER A 399 5.41 43.36 -31.49
C SER A 399 5.92 44.11 -30.29
N LEU A 400 6.50 45.29 -30.53
CA LEU A 400 7.06 46.15 -29.49
C LEU A 400 6.00 46.93 -28.71
N SER A 401 4.75 46.93 -29.15
CA SER A 401 3.62 47.39 -28.33
C SER A 401 3.32 46.44 -27.16
N SER A 402 3.75 45.18 -27.24
CA SER A 402 3.67 44.22 -26.14
C SER A 402 4.85 44.33 -25.17
N LEU A 403 5.83 45.22 -25.42
CA LEU A 403 7.04 45.35 -24.60
C LEU A 403 6.70 45.67 -23.14
N SER A 404 5.75 46.60 -22.92
CA SER A 404 5.26 46.93 -21.59
C SER A 404 4.55 45.72 -20.97
N VAL A 405 3.68 45.03 -21.70
CA VAL A 405 2.96 43.83 -21.20
C VAL A 405 3.90 42.66 -20.87
N VAL A 406 4.96 42.46 -21.64
CA VAL A 406 5.93 41.38 -21.37
C VAL A 406 6.83 41.74 -20.19
N LEU A 407 7.26 42.99 -20.02
CA LEU A 407 8.15 43.36 -18.92
C LEU A 407 7.40 43.75 -17.62
N ASP A 408 6.11 44.12 -17.71
CA ASP A 408 5.21 44.51 -16.60
C ASP A 408 4.23 43.36 -16.24
N GLY A 409 3.88 42.50 -17.20
CA GLY A 409 2.97 41.35 -17.04
C GLY A 409 3.65 39.99 -16.91
N VAL A 410 4.99 39.91 -17.08
CA VAL A 410 5.76 38.83 -16.45
C VAL A 410 5.67 39.09 -14.96
N ASP A 411 4.80 38.33 -14.29
CA ASP A 411 4.87 38.07 -12.86
C ASP A 411 6.36 38.02 -12.48
N HIS A 412 6.83 38.99 -11.68
CA HIS A 412 8.19 39.59 -11.52
C HIS A 412 9.38 38.63 -11.26
N ARG A 413 9.40 37.48 -11.92
CA ARG A 413 9.99 36.23 -11.41
C ARG A 413 11.33 35.88 -12.05
N TRP A 414 11.66 36.47 -13.21
CA TRP A 414 12.92 36.21 -13.92
C TRP A 414 13.75 37.49 -14.11
N PHE A 415 13.21 38.53 -14.76
CA PHE A 415 13.91 39.79 -15.03
C PHE A 415 12.97 40.97 -14.82
N TRP A 416 13.44 42.03 -14.16
CA TRP A 416 12.69 43.26 -13.94
C TRP A 416 13.61 44.47 -14.05
N LEU A 417 13.03 45.60 -14.47
CA LEU A 417 13.71 46.89 -14.55
C LEU A 417 13.42 47.71 -13.29
N ALA A 418 14.41 48.46 -12.82
CA ALA A 418 14.33 49.27 -11.62
C ALA A 418 14.76 50.71 -11.91
N GLU A 419 14.66 51.60 -10.93
CA GLU A 419 15.02 53.01 -11.08
C GLU A 419 16.40 53.23 -11.69
N ARG A 420 17.39 52.42 -11.29
CA ARG A 420 18.77 52.50 -11.80
C ARG A 420 18.91 52.27 -13.30
N ASP A 421 17.91 51.65 -13.93
CA ASP A 421 17.93 51.36 -15.36
C ASP A 421 17.40 52.52 -16.21
N LEU A 422 16.73 53.49 -15.58
CA LEU A 422 16.11 54.61 -16.29
C LEU A 422 17.12 55.37 -17.16
N ASP A 423 18.34 55.59 -16.66
CA ASP A 423 19.35 56.37 -17.37
C ASP A 423 19.73 55.76 -18.72
N TRP A 424 19.92 54.44 -18.78
CA TRP A 424 20.24 53.78 -20.04
C TRP A 424 18.99 53.47 -20.88
N LEU A 425 17.82 53.27 -20.28
CA LEU A 425 16.55 53.14 -21.02
C LEU A 425 16.19 54.43 -21.77
N LEU A 426 16.40 55.58 -21.14
CA LEU A 426 16.22 56.91 -21.73
C LEU A 426 17.22 57.16 -22.88
N HIS A 427 18.39 56.54 -22.82
CA HIS A 427 19.33 56.56 -23.94
C HIS A 427 18.91 55.62 -25.08
N GLU A 428 18.48 54.39 -24.78
CA GLU A 428 18.03 53.42 -25.79
C GLU A 428 16.81 53.92 -26.59
N VAL A 429 15.82 54.52 -25.93
CA VAL A 429 14.63 55.06 -26.63
C VAL A 429 14.98 56.15 -27.65
N SER A 430 16.06 56.91 -27.41
CA SER A 430 16.50 57.96 -28.33
C SER A 430 17.04 57.43 -29.67
N ALA A 431 17.39 56.14 -29.73
CA ALA A 431 17.83 55.46 -30.95
C ALA A 431 16.70 54.74 -31.70
N VAL A 432 15.48 54.74 -31.14
CA VAL A 432 14.30 54.13 -31.77
C VAL A 432 13.66 55.16 -32.70
N ASP A 433 13.35 54.80 -33.95
CA ASP A 433 12.66 55.69 -34.90
C ASP A 433 11.18 55.32 -35.13
N ASP A 434 10.81 54.05 -34.94
CA ASP A 434 9.47 53.51 -35.17
C ASP A 434 8.45 54.03 -34.12
N PRO A 435 7.36 54.73 -34.51
CA PRO A 435 6.43 55.35 -33.55
C PRO A 435 5.72 54.37 -32.59
N PRO A 436 5.20 53.20 -33.02
CA PRO A 436 4.67 52.18 -32.11
C PRO A 436 5.71 51.68 -31.10
N THR A 437 6.95 51.47 -31.53
CA THR A 437 8.06 51.06 -30.66
C THR A 437 8.42 52.14 -29.65
N LYS A 438 8.50 53.41 -30.10
CA LYS A 438 8.71 54.57 -29.21
C LYS A 438 7.65 54.62 -28.12
N ALA A 439 6.38 54.44 -28.47
CA ALA A 439 5.28 54.41 -27.51
C ALA A 439 5.44 53.29 -26.47
N GLY A 440 5.79 52.08 -26.91
CA GLY A 440 6.06 50.95 -25.99
C GLY A 440 7.23 51.20 -25.04
N PHE A 441 8.32 51.82 -25.52
CA PHE A 441 9.45 52.22 -24.68
C PHE A 441 9.07 53.27 -23.63
N PHE A 442 8.31 54.30 -24.01
CA PHE A 442 7.86 55.31 -23.06
C PHE A 442 6.84 54.76 -22.05
N GLU A 443 5.95 53.85 -22.45
CA GLU A 443 5.09 53.13 -21.50
C GLU A 443 5.92 52.37 -20.46
N LEU A 444 6.96 51.64 -20.89
CA LEU A 444 7.86 50.92 -20.01
C LEU A 444 8.62 51.87 -19.07
N ILE A 445 9.22 52.95 -19.59
CA ILE A 445 9.95 53.96 -18.81
C ILE A 445 9.04 54.57 -17.74
N LEU A 446 7.78 54.90 -18.10
CA LEU A 446 6.81 55.44 -17.16
C LEU A 446 6.36 54.43 -16.11
N ASN A 447 6.28 53.14 -16.45
CA ASN A 447 6.01 52.07 -15.48
C ASN A 447 7.18 51.91 -14.50
N VAL A 448 8.43 51.85 -14.98
CA VAL A 448 9.62 51.78 -14.13
C VAL A 448 9.72 53.00 -13.20
N TRP A 449 9.46 54.20 -13.71
CA TRP A 449 9.41 55.44 -12.91
C TRP A 449 8.28 55.41 -11.86
N ARG A 450 7.09 54.92 -12.23
CA ARG A 450 5.95 54.76 -11.31
C ARG A 450 6.30 53.79 -10.17
N ASP A 451 6.89 52.65 -10.50
CA ASP A 451 7.18 51.57 -9.56
C ASP A 451 8.37 51.90 -8.65
N ALA A 452 9.27 52.77 -9.10
CA ALA A 452 10.30 53.42 -8.29
C ALA A 452 9.77 54.47 -7.30
N GLY A 453 8.44 54.66 -7.21
CA GLY A 453 7.84 55.63 -6.29
C GLY A 453 7.75 57.06 -6.82
N ARG A 454 7.84 57.24 -8.15
CA ARG A 454 7.71 58.53 -8.85
C ARG A 454 8.74 59.58 -8.43
N PRO A 455 10.05 59.29 -8.52
CA PRO A 455 11.11 60.25 -8.20
C PRO A 455 10.98 61.52 -9.05
N GLU A 456 10.85 62.69 -8.41
CA GLU A 456 10.59 63.98 -9.08
C GLU A 456 11.78 64.44 -9.93
N ASP A 457 13.00 64.14 -9.51
CA ASP A 457 14.26 64.48 -10.20
C ASP A 457 14.39 63.78 -11.57
N ARG A 458 13.70 62.65 -11.77
CA ARG A 458 13.71 61.90 -13.05
C ARG A 458 12.71 62.43 -14.08
N VAL A 459 11.72 63.24 -13.69
CA VAL A 459 10.68 63.78 -14.60
C VAL A 459 11.29 64.64 -15.70
N VAL A 460 12.30 65.44 -15.36
CA VAL A 460 13.02 66.30 -16.32
C VAL A 460 13.74 65.47 -17.37
N ALA A 461 14.37 64.37 -16.96
CA ALA A 461 15.08 63.47 -17.88
C ALA A 461 14.13 62.74 -18.83
N ILE A 462 12.96 62.30 -18.35
CA ILE A 462 11.91 61.66 -19.17
C ILE A 462 11.37 62.64 -20.21
N ARG A 463 11.08 63.90 -19.83
CA ARG A 463 10.65 64.95 -20.77
C ARG A 463 11.72 65.29 -21.80
N ALA A 464 12.98 65.40 -21.37
CA ALA A 464 14.08 65.68 -22.28
C ALA A 464 14.26 64.55 -23.32
N ALA A 465 14.18 63.28 -22.90
CA ALA A 465 14.22 62.14 -23.80
C ALA A 465 13.02 62.15 -24.78
N LEU A 466 11.81 62.48 -24.30
CA LEU A 466 10.61 62.60 -25.13
C LEU A 466 10.81 63.62 -26.27
N GLU A 467 11.26 64.82 -25.95
CA GLU A 467 11.48 65.88 -26.94
C GLU A 467 12.58 65.51 -27.95
N ASN A 468 13.64 64.82 -27.49
CA ASN A 468 14.72 64.34 -28.35
C ASN A 468 14.28 63.25 -29.35
N CYS A 469 13.12 62.61 -29.12
CA CYS A 469 12.61 61.52 -29.97
C CYS A 469 11.61 61.98 -31.05
N ASN A 470 11.33 63.29 -31.14
CA ASN A 470 10.32 63.88 -32.04
C ASN A 470 8.95 63.18 -31.93
N PRO A 471 8.25 63.32 -30.80
CA PRO A 471 7.05 62.55 -30.48
C PRO A 471 5.85 63.01 -31.31
N ASP A 472 4.91 62.10 -31.58
CA ASP A 472 3.59 62.51 -32.07
C ASP A 472 2.74 63.10 -30.92
N ASP A 473 1.67 63.81 -31.27
CA ASP A 473 0.79 64.46 -30.28
C ASP A 473 0.18 63.45 -29.30
N ARG A 474 -0.05 62.21 -29.75
CA ARG A 474 -0.64 61.13 -28.95
C ARG A 474 0.33 60.65 -27.88
N LEU A 475 1.60 60.43 -28.22
CA LEU A 475 2.65 60.03 -27.30
C LEU A 475 2.93 61.15 -26.30
N ARG A 476 2.97 62.40 -26.77
CA ARG A 476 3.15 63.59 -25.92
C ARG A 476 2.04 63.71 -24.88
N GLN A 477 0.80 63.51 -25.31
CA GLN A 477 -0.37 63.50 -24.43
C GLN A 477 -0.33 62.36 -23.42
N LEU A 478 0.06 61.14 -23.83
CA LEU A 478 0.19 59.98 -22.95
C LEU A 478 1.22 60.21 -21.85
N VAL A 479 2.41 60.69 -22.21
CA VAL A 479 3.52 60.92 -21.27
C VAL A 479 3.17 62.03 -20.28
N GLU A 480 2.65 63.17 -20.75
CA GLU A 480 2.25 64.28 -19.86
C GLU A 480 1.08 63.90 -18.93
N GLN A 481 0.12 63.11 -19.40
CA GLN A 481 -0.97 62.60 -18.53
C GLN A 481 -0.45 61.68 -17.42
N ARG A 482 0.60 60.89 -17.69
CA ARG A 482 1.16 59.92 -16.74
C ARG A 482 2.16 60.56 -15.76
N LEU A 483 2.89 61.59 -16.19
CA LEU A 483 3.81 62.39 -15.37
C LEU A 483 3.08 63.41 -14.48
N ALA A 484 1.82 63.73 -14.78
CA ALA A 484 1.02 64.60 -13.92
C ALA A 484 0.91 64.02 -12.49
N PRO A 485 1.04 64.85 -11.43
CA PRO A 485 0.84 64.39 -10.06
C PRO A 485 -0.55 63.72 -9.96
N PRO A 486 -0.68 62.60 -9.22
CA PRO A 486 -1.97 61.97 -9.07
C PRO A 486 -2.90 62.98 -8.41
N SER A 487 -3.98 63.30 -9.11
CA SER A 487 -5.07 64.11 -8.58
C SER A 487 -5.40 63.67 -7.15
N THR A 488 -5.41 64.63 -6.21
CA THR A 488 -5.94 64.43 -4.85
C THR A 488 -7.45 64.17 -4.86
N GLU A 489 -8.12 64.30 -6.00
CA GLU A 489 -9.49 63.89 -6.21
C GLU A 489 -9.59 62.43 -6.67
N GLU A 490 -10.37 61.65 -5.92
CA GLU A 490 -10.74 60.27 -6.19
C GLU A 490 -11.40 60.16 -7.60
N PRO A 491 -10.98 59.23 -8.48
CA PRO A 491 -11.55 59.10 -9.83
C PRO A 491 -13.08 58.99 -9.79
N ALA A 492 -13.78 59.67 -10.70
CA ALA A 492 -15.25 59.72 -10.72
C ALA A 492 -15.91 58.33 -10.68
N TRP A 493 -15.32 57.29 -11.30
CA TRP A 493 -15.85 55.92 -11.22
C TRP A 493 -15.60 55.24 -9.86
N LYS A 494 -14.54 55.60 -9.11
CA LYS A 494 -14.29 55.16 -7.72
C LYS A 494 -15.20 55.89 -6.75
N LYS A 495 -15.42 57.20 -6.94
CA LYS A 495 -16.42 57.99 -6.21
C LYS A 495 -17.83 57.47 -6.51
N GLN A 496 -18.16 57.20 -7.77
CA GLN A 496 -19.45 56.63 -8.19
C GLN A 496 -19.60 55.17 -7.75
N GLN A 497 -18.52 54.37 -7.65
CA GLN A 497 -18.57 53.05 -7.01
C GLN A 497 -18.72 53.15 -5.50
N ARG A 498 -18.07 54.09 -4.81
CA ARG A 498 -18.28 54.33 -3.37
C ARG A 498 -19.67 54.86 -3.08
N GLU A 499 -20.16 55.80 -3.87
CA GLU A 499 -21.52 56.36 -3.77
C GLU A 499 -22.57 55.32 -4.14
N ALA A 500 -22.38 54.53 -5.20
CA ALA A 500 -23.28 53.43 -5.52
C ALA A 500 -23.22 52.31 -4.48
N LYS A 501 -22.04 52.03 -3.90
CA LYS A 501 -21.90 51.07 -2.79
C LYS A 501 -22.54 51.59 -1.52
N GLN A 502 -22.35 52.86 -1.16
CA GLN A 502 -22.98 53.51 -0.01
C GLN A 502 -24.50 53.63 -0.20
N GLN A 503 -24.98 53.95 -1.40
CA GLN A 503 -26.40 53.96 -1.74
C GLN A 503 -27.01 52.57 -1.68
N ARG A 504 -26.31 51.54 -2.19
CA ARG A 504 -26.74 50.13 -2.04
C ARG A 504 -26.77 49.71 -0.58
N GLU A 505 -25.72 50.00 0.19
CA GLU A 505 -25.66 49.71 1.64
C GLU A 505 -26.75 50.47 2.42
N GLN A 506 -27.08 51.71 2.03
CA GLN A 506 -28.15 52.48 2.66
C GLN A 506 -29.54 51.97 2.27
N GLN A 507 -29.78 51.65 1.00
CA GLN A 507 -31.01 51.02 0.52
C GLN A 507 -31.22 49.65 1.17
N GLU A 508 -30.17 48.85 1.30
CA GLU A 508 -30.19 47.56 2.01
C GLU A 508 -30.54 47.76 3.49
N ARG A 509 -29.95 48.74 4.18
CA ARG A 509 -30.29 49.07 5.59
C ARG A 509 -31.72 49.56 5.76
N GLU A 510 -32.22 50.39 4.85
CA GLU A 510 -33.60 50.88 4.86
C GLU A 510 -34.60 49.74 4.60
N GLN A 511 -34.29 48.88 3.64
CA GLN A 511 -35.10 47.69 3.34
C GLN A 511 -35.08 46.68 4.49
N LEU A 512 -33.93 46.42 5.11
CA LEU A 512 -33.80 45.60 6.33
C LEU A 512 -34.64 46.15 7.47
N THR A 513 -34.60 47.47 7.69
CA THR A 513 -35.40 48.14 8.73
C THR A 513 -36.90 48.00 8.47
N LYS A 514 -37.33 48.10 7.20
CA LYS A 514 -38.73 47.90 6.79
C LYS A 514 -39.17 46.46 6.99
N ASN A 515 -38.38 45.49 6.52
CA ASN A 515 -38.65 44.06 6.67
C ASN A 515 -38.74 43.67 8.15
N LYS A 516 -37.84 44.21 8.99
CA LYS A 516 -37.88 44.00 10.45
C LYS A 516 -39.20 44.43 11.06
N LYS A 517 -39.68 45.65 10.75
CA LYS A 517 -40.99 46.14 11.26
C LYS A 517 -42.16 45.28 10.79
N GLU A 518 -42.11 44.78 9.56
CA GLU A 518 -43.15 43.89 9.04
C GLU A 518 -43.18 42.53 9.77
N LEU A 519 -42.01 41.98 10.07
CA LEU A 519 -41.89 40.75 10.86
C LEU A 519 -42.29 40.95 12.32
N GLU A 520 -42.00 42.10 12.93
CA GLU A 520 -42.47 42.45 14.29
C GLU A 520 -44.00 42.42 14.38
N LEU A 521 -44.72 42.89 13.34
CA LEU A 521 -46.18 42.85 13.28
C LEU A 521 -46.74 41.42 13.13
N ARG A 522 -45.97 40.52 12.51
CA ARG A 522 -46.34 39.12 12.23
C ARG A 522 -45.73 38.14 13.23
N ILE A 523 -45.09 38.62 14.29
CA ILE A 523 -44.23 37.81 15.17
C ILE A 523 -44.97 36.64 15.83
N GLN A 524 -46.25 36.82 16.16
CA GLN A 524 -47.04 35.73 16.72
C GLN A 524 -47.37 34.66 15.67
N GLY A 525 -47.64 35.07 14.42
CA GLY A 525 -47.86 34.15 13.31
C GLY A 525 -46.61 33.36 12.92
N LEU A 526 -45.42 33.97 13.05
CA LEU A 526 -44.14 33.27 12.96
C LEU A 526 -44.00 32.23 14.09
N ARG A 527 -44.24 32.64 15.35
CA ARG A 527 -44.10 31.77 16.53
C ARG A 527 -45.06 30.59 16.58
N ASP A 528 -46.27 30.76 16.05
CA ASP A 528 -47.30 29.71 16.02
C ASP A 528 -47.34 28.95 14.68
N ALA A 529 -46.44 29.28 13.76
CA ALA A 529 -46.34 28.69 12.43
C ALA A 529 -47.59 28.83 11.55
N THR A 530 -48.39 29.88 11.79
CA THR A 530 -49.59 30.18 11.00
C THR A 530 -49.35 31.12 9.82
N ASP A 531 -48.23 31.88 9.80
CA ASP A 531 -47.83 32.72 8.66
C ASP A 531 -46.72 32.02 7.86
N PHE A 532 -47.13 31.16 6.92
CA PHE A 532 -46.23 30.36 6.09
C PHE A 532 -45.30 31.22 5.22
N ASP A 533 -45.84 32.26 4.57
CA ASP A 533 -45.08 33.11 3.66
C ASP A 533 -43.96 33.85 4.39
N ALA A 534 -44.23 34.34 5.61
CA ALA A 534 -43.22 34.99 6.43
C ALA A 534 -42.15 33.99 6.92
N LEU A 535 -42.52 32.75 7.26
CA LEU A 535 -41.56 31.71 7.63
C LEU A 535 -40.68 31.27 6.44
N ALA A 536 -41.29 31.04 5.27
CA ALA A 536 -40.59 30.70 4.04
C ALA A 536 -39.60 31.80 3.63
N TRP A 537 -40.02 33.06 3.71
CA TRP A 537 -39.14 34.20 3.44
C TRP A 537 -37.96 34.27 4.41
N CYS A 538 -38.20 34.05 5.72
CA CYS A 538 -37.13 34.03 6.72
C CYS A 538 -36.11 32.92 6.44
N TYR A 539 -36.57 31.73 6.03
CA TYR A 539 -35.71 30.63 5.61
C TYR A 539 -34.82 31.01 4.42
N GLU A 540 -35.37 31.64 3.37
CA GLU A 540 -34.57 32.13 2.24
C GLU A 540 -33.51 33.15 2.69
N GLN A 541 -33.85 34.05 3.62
CA GLN A 541 -32.89 35.02 4.16
C GLN A 541 -31.76 34.35 4.95
N MET A 542 -32.03 33.24 5.65
CA MET A 542 -30.98 32.47 6.35
C MET A 542 -29.92 31.93 5.38
N HIS A 543 -30.31 31.58 4.15
CA HIS A 543 -29.44 30.96 3.16
C HIS A 543 -28.92 31.92 2.07
N HIS A 544 -29.29 33.21 2.11
CA HIS A 544 -28.92 34.19 1.08
C HIS A 544 -27.47 34.72 1.19
N SER A 545 -26.81 34.62 2.35
CA SER A 545 -25.46 35.17 2.61
C SER A 545 -24.34 34.15 2.36
N ARG A 546 -23.32 34.51 1.55
CA ARG A 546 -22.13 33.67 1.29
C ARG A 546 -21.03 33.76 2.38
N ARG A 547 -21.12 34.72 3.31
CA ARG A 547 -20.06 34.97 4.33
C ARG A 547 -20.37 34.38 5.70
N ASP A 548 -21.64 34.38 6.10
CA ASP A 548 -22.16 33.82 7.36
C ASP A 548 -23.59 33.30 7.12
N PRO A 549 -23.76 32.09 6.56
CA PRO A 549 -25.07 31.48 6.37
C PRO A 549 -25.67 30.98 7.70
N GLY A 550 -27.00 30.98 7.83
CA GLY A 550 -27.73 30.36 8.93
C GLY A 550 -28.25 31.34 9.99
N TRP A 551 -28.40 30.85 11.22
CA TRP A 551 -29.12 31.52 12.32
C TRP A 551 -28.55 32.89 12.72
N THR A 552 -27.22 33.01 12.68
CA THR A 552 -26.49 34.24 13.01
C THR A 552 -26.87 35.38 12.09
N ASN A 553 -27.21 35.09 10.83
CA ASN A 553 -27.67 36.09 9.86
C ASN A 553 -29.00 36.70 10.28
N LEU A 554 -29.98 35.83 10.57
CA LEU A 554 -31.33 36.25 10.97
C LEU A 554 -31.30 37.05 12.28
N GLN A 555 -30.52 36.60 13.27
CA GLN A 555 -30.37 37.30 14.54
C GLN A 555 -29.65 38.64 14.41
N ARG A 556 -28.62 38.74 13.56
CA ARG A 556 -27.89 40.00 13.29
C ARG A 556 -28.79 41.03 12.61
N ASP A 557 -29.55 40.59 11.61
CA ASP A 557 -30.28 41.47 10.70
C ASP A 557 -31.65 41.89 11.25
N PHE A 558 -32.35 40.97 11.95
CA PHE A 558 -33.72 41.20 12.46
C PHE A 558 -33.81 41.23 13.99
N GLY A 559 -32.76 40.81 14.70
CA GLY A 559 -32.71 40.81 16.17
C GLY A 559 -33.15 39.48 16.79
N PRO A 560 -32.89 39.28 18.09
CA PRO A 560 -33.08 38.00 18.77
C PRO A 560 -34.54 37.59 18.91
N GLU A 561 -35.48 38.54 19.04
CA GLU A 561 -36.89 38.22 19.29
C GLU A 561 -37.60 37.61 18.08
N ILE A 562 -37.41 38.21 16.89
CA ILE A 562 -37.89 37.65 15.62
C ILE A 562 -37.21 36.31 15.36
N ALA A 563 -35.90 36.22 15.59
CA ALA A 563 -35.19 34.96 15.45
C ALA A 563 -35.84 33.89 16.35
N THR A 564 -35.97 34.09 17.66
CA THR A 564 -36.64 33.11 18.52
C THR A 564 -38.06 32.75 18.06
N ALA A 565 -38.86 33.71 17.58
CA ALA A 565 -40.18 33.43 17.03
C ALA A 565 -40.14 32.52 15.80
N VAL A 566 -39.22 32.77 14.85
CA VAL A 566 -39.02 31.90 13.68
C VAL A 566 -38.58 30.49 14.10
N ARG A 567 -37.70 30.38 15.11
CA ARG A 567 -37.21 29.08 15.64
C ARG A 567 -38.37 28.24 16.19
N ASP A 568 -39.20 28.85 17.01
CA ASP A 568 -40.36 28.19 17.61
C ASP A 568 -41.41 27.85 16.54
N GLY A 569 -41.54 28.70 15.53
CA GLY A 569 -42.33 28.46 14.33
C GLY A 569 -41.91 27.18 13.60
N PHE A 570 -40.65 27.06 13.20
CA PHE A 570 -40.15 25.85 12.51
C PHE A 570 -40.39 24.59 13.33
N LYS A 571 -40.12 24.61 14.65
CA LYS A 571 -40.37 23.46 15.55
C LYS A 571 -41.84 23.03 15.63
N LYS A 572 -42.79 23.92 15.37
CA LYS A 572 -44.23 23.61 15.31
C LYS A 572 -44.69 23.23 13.89
N PHE A 573 -44.10 23.84 12.87
CA PHE A 573 -44.55 23.75 11.48
C PHE A 573 -44.67 22.31 10.97
N TRP A 574 -43.69 21.45 11.28
CA TRP A 574 -43.67 20.07 10.79
C TRP A 574 -44.85 19.21 11.26
N ARG A 575 -45.55 19.60 12.35
CA ARG A 575 -46.78 18.93 12.81
C ARG A 575 -48.04 19.47 12.13
N LEU A 576 -48.00 20.70 11.62
CA LEU A 576 -49.13 21.35 10.97
C LEU A 576 -49.23 21.00 9.48
N TRP A 577 -48.08 20.74 8.86
CA TRP A 577 -47.96 20.36 7.46
C TRP A 577 -47.06 19.14 7.35
N GLY A 578 -47.45 18.15 6.54
CA GLY A 578 -46.67 16.92 6.34
C GLY A 578 -46.44 16.66 4.84
N PRO A 579 -45.22 16.29 4.42
CA PRO A 579 -44.93 16.08 3.02
C PRO A 579 -45.50 14.75 2.53
N LEU A 580 -45.86 14.72 1.23
CA LEU A 580 -46.06 13.47 0.50
C LEU A 580 -44.74 12.71 0.42
N LEU A 581 -44.79 11.39 0.24
CA LEU A 581 -43.56 10.64 -0.08
C LEU A 581 -42.99 11.11 -1.42
N PRO A 582 -41.66 11.01 -1.64
CA PRO A 582 -41.06 11.41 -2.90
C PRO A 582 -41.76 10.82 -4.15
N PHE A 583 -42.17 9.55 -4.11
CA PHE A 583 -42.92 8.92 -5.21
C PHE A 583 -44.37 9.41 -5.36
N GLU A 584 -44.97 9.93 -4.28
CA GLU A 584 -46.34 10.49 -4.26
C GLU A 584 -46.37 11.93 -4.80
N ASN A 585 -45.21 12.60 -4.91
CA ASN A 585 -45.12 13.98 -5.37
C ASN A 585 -45.27 14.08 -6.90
N PRO A 586 -46.22 14.86 -7.44
CA PRO A 586 -46.37 15.06 -8.88
C PRO A 586 -45.21 15.83 -9.53
N GLU A 587 -44.48 16.67 -8.78
CA GLU A 587 -43.29 17.39 -9.25
C GLU A 587 -42.00 16.78 -8.69
N GLN A 588 -41.62 15.60 -9.17
CA GLN A 588 -40.52 14.79 -8.59
C GLN A 588 -39.14 15.45 -8.61
N ASN A 589 -38.90 16.45 -9.47
CA ASN A 589 -37.65 17.21 -9.55
C ASN A 589 -37.66 18.51 -8.74
N ARG A 590 -38.69 18.74 -7.90
CA ARG A 590 -38.85 20.01 -7.18
C ARG A 590 -39.31 19.76 -5.74
N THR A 591 -38.45 20.10 -4.79
CA THR A 591 -38.78 20.06 -3.37
C THR A 591 -39.49 21.34 -2.96
N ALA A 592 -40.68 21.23 -2.38
CA ALA A 592 -41.44 22.39 -1.91
C ALA A 592 -40.73 23.06 -0.71
N VAL A 593 -40.78 24.39 -0.62
CA VAL A 593 -40.16 25.15 0.49
C VAL A 593 -40.63 24.66 1.86
N ALA A 594 -41.89 24.24 1.97
CA ALA A 594 -42.48 23.67 3.19
C ALA A 594 -41.72 22.43 3.72
N VAL A 595 -41.11 21.63 2.84
CA VAL A 595 -40.30 20.47 3.24
C VAL A 595 -39.07 20.92 4.01
N TYR A 596 -38.38 21.96 3.51
CA TYR A 596 -37.20 22.52 4.17
C TYR A 596 -37.54 23.13 5.53
N LEU A 597 -38.67 23.84 5.64
CA LEU A 597 -39.13 24.41 6.92
C LEU A 597 -39.38 23.33 7.97
N GLY A 598 -39.99 22.20 7.57
CA GLY A 598 -40.27 21.11 8.49
C GLY A 598 -39.02 20.30 8.88
N LEU A 599 -38.09 20.10 7.95
CA LEU A 599 -36.78 19.48 8.23
C LEU A 599 -35.98 20.30 9.24
N GLU A 600 -35.84 21.60 9.01
CA GLU A 600 -35.17 22.53 9.94
C GLU A 600 -35.83 22.48 11.33
N GLY A 601 -37.17 22.44 11.37
CA GLY A 601 -37.93 22.32 12.60
C GLY A 601 -37.68 21.03 13.38
N LEU A 602 -37.56 19.89 12.70
CA LEU A 602 -37.25 18.60 13.29
C LEU A 602 -35.80 18.57 13.80
N GLU A 603 -34.84 19.04 13.00
CA GLU A 603 -33.42 19.11 13.39
C GLU A 603 -33.23 19.95 14.66
N LEU A 604 -33.85 21.13 14.72
CA LEU A 604 -33.83 21.98 15.92
C LEU A 604 -34.47 21.29 17.13
N ALA A 605 -35.60 20.62 16.93
CA ALA A 605 -36.30 19.94 18.00
C ALA A 605 -35.46 18.80 18.62
N PHE A 606 -34.82 17.97 17.80
CA PHE A 606 -33.95 16.90 18.27
C PHE A 606 -32.66 17.44 18.89
N ALA A 607 -32.04 18.48 18.31
CA ALA A 607 -30.87 19.14 18.89
C ALA A 607 -31.14 19.75 20.27
N GLU A 608 -32.39 20.16 20.55
CA GLU A 608 -32.85 20.66 21.85
C GLU A 608 -33.29 19.56 22.84
N GLY A 609 -33.12 18.28 22.48
CA GLY A 609 -33.38 17.14 23.37
C GLY A 609 -34.79 16.56 23.28
N MET A 610 -35.52 16.77 22.18
CA MET A 610 -36.76 16.01 21.92
C MET A 610 -36.45 14.51 21.86
N SER A 611 -37.10 13.73 22.72
CA SER A 611 -36.98 12.27 22.68
C SER A 611 -37.85 11.68 21.58
N ALA A 612 -37.28 10.80 20.74
CA ALA A 612 -38.04 10.07 19.73
C ALA A 612 -39.21 9.28 20.34
N ALA A 613 -39.04 8.72 21.56
CA ALA A 613 -40.08 7.95 22.25
C ALA A 613 -41.32 8.76 22.64
N ALA A 614 -41.23 10.10 22.66
CA ALA A 614 -42.35 10.97 22.98
C ALA A 614 -43.28 11.24 21.79
N LEU A 615 -42.91 10.80 20.57
CA LEU A 615 -43.70 11.02 19.37
C LEU A 615 -44.88 10.06 19.28
N THR A 616 -46.06 10.59 18.92
CA THR A 616 -47.23 9.76 18.60
C THR A 616 -47.00 8.98 17.31
N PRO A 617 -47.77 7.90 17.02
CA PRO A 617 -47.63 7.16 15.76
C PRO A 617 -47.78 8.04 14.50
N ASP A 618 -48.68 9.03 14.54
CA ASP A 618 -48.91 9.95 13.42
C ASP A 618 -47.76 10.96 13.27
N ASP A 619 -47.25 11.51 14.39
CA ASP A 619 -46.07 12.37 14.40
C ASP A 619 -44.83 11.62 13.88
N ALA A 620 -44.66 10.35 14.28
CA ALA A 620 -43.57 9.51 13.84
C ALA A 620 -43.65 9.24 12.33
N GLU A 621 -44.84 8.98 11.78
CA GLU A 621 -45.01 8.82 10.34
C GLU A 621 -44.68 10.13 9.59
N ALA A 622 -45.14 11.28 10.09
CA ALA A 622 -44.82 12.58 9.51
C ALA A 622 -43.31 12.86 9.53
N ALA A 623 -42.64 12.66 10.67
CA ALA A 623 -41.19 12.83 10.79
C ALA A 623 -40.42 11.91 9.84
N CYS A 624 -40.86 10.65 9.70
CA CYS A 624 -40.24 9.70 8.77
C CYS A 624 -40.41 10.14 7.30
N ARG A 625 -41.55 10.73 6.94
CA ARG A 625 -41.77 11.28 5.58
C ARG A 625 -40.85 12.46 5.30
N TYR A 626 -40.65 13.37 6.26
CA TYR A 626 -39.70 14.46 6.14
C TYR A 626 -38.27 13.96 5.90
N ALA A 627 -37.82 12.98 6.69
CA ALA A 627 -36.47 12.43 6.59
C ALA A 627 -36.11 11.91 5.18
N LEU A 628 -37.10 11.43 4.41
CA LEU A 628 -36.90 10.93 3.05
C LEU A 628 -36.66 12.04 2.01
N HIS A 629 -36.88 13.31 2.34
CA HIS A 629 -36.62 14.45 1.46
C HIS A 629 -35.31 15.18 1.75
N HIS A 630 -34.54 14.71 2.74
CA HIS A 630 -33.29 15.35 3.11
C HIS A 630 -32.22 15.13 2.02
N LEU A 631 -31.49 16.20 1.64
CA LEU A 631 -30.66 16.23 0.43
C LEU A 631 -29.43 15.31 0.49
N ASN A 632 -28.92 15.05 1.70
CA ASN A 632 -27.68 14.29 1.91
C ASN A 632 -27.92 12.95 2.62
N GLY A 633 -29.00 12.25 2.26
CA GLY A 633 -29.39 10.98 2.91
C GLY A 633 -30.28 11.22 4.13
N PHE A 634 -30.16 10.40 5.18
CA PHE A 634 -30.97 10.59 6.40
C PHE A 634 -30.38 11.66 7.33
N PRO A 635 -31.22 12.45 8.02
CA PRO A 635 -30.77 13.38 9.07
C PRO A 635 -30.08 12.67 10.24
N ASP A 636 -29.21 13.37 10.96
CA ASP A 636 -28.42 12.81 12.08
C ASP A 636 -29.28 12.17 13.19
N TRP A 637 -30.47 12.73 13.47
CA TRP A 637 -31.40 12.22 14.48
C TRP A 637 -32.12 10.93 14.06
N PHE A 638 -32.03 10.53 12.80
CA PHE A 638 -32.83 9.44 12.24
C PHE A 638 -32.41 8.05 12.74
N GLU A 639 -31.14 7.86 13.13
CA GLU A 639 -30.64 6.59 13.67
C GLU A 639 -31.37 6.19 14.96
N GLU A 640 -31.38 7.08 15.96
CA GLU A 640 -32.10 6.86 17.23
C GLU A 640 -33.61 6.73 17.00
N PHE A 641 -34.16 7.56 16.11
CA PHE A 641 -35.58 7.49 15.74
C PHE A 641 -35.96 6.13 15.16
N ALA A 642 -35.12 5.52 14.31
CA ALA A 642 -35.38 4.23 13.69
C ALA A 642 -35.34 3.05 14.68
N ASP A 643 -34.56 3.15 15.76
CA ASP A 643 -34.55 2.15 16.83
C ASP A 643 -35.86 2.15 17.62
N VAL A 644 -36.39 3.35 17.90
CA VAL A 644 -37.64 3.52 18.67
C VAL A 644 -38.88 3.22 17.82
N HIS A 645 -38.95 3.76 16.60
CA HIS A 645 -40.13 3.69 15.73
C HIS A 645 -39.97 2.69 14.58
N ARG A 646 -39.35 1.55 14.89
CA ARG A 646 -38.97 0.49 13.92
C ARG A 646 -40.07 0.12 12.91
N GLN A 647 -41.29 -0.08 13.39
CA GLN A 647 -42.42 -0.49 12.54
C GLN A 647 -42.89 0.64 11.61
N VAL A 648 -42.85 1.88 12.07
CA VAL A 648 -43.23 3.06 11.26
C VAL A 648 -42.20 3.26 10.16
N VAL A 649 -40.91 3.25 10.49
CA VAL A 649 -39.82 3.38 9.51
C VAL A 649 -39.90 2.27 8.46
N ALA A 650 -40.02 1.00 8.89
CA ALA A 650 -40.13 -0.12 7.96
C ALA A 650 -41.35 0.02 7.02
N ARG A 651 -42.50 0.46 7.54
CA ARG A 651 -43.71 0.68 6.73
C ARG A 651 -43.57 1.84 5.75
N VAL A 652 -43.04 2.98 6.18
CA VAL A 652 -42.98 4.21 5.37
C VAL A 652 -41.88 4.10 4.32
N VAL A 653 -40.66 3.70 4.72
CA VAL A 653 -39.52 3.57 3.80
C VAL A 653 -39.75 2.45 2.79
N SER A 654 -40.37 1.33 3.17
CA SER A 654 -40.67 0.26 2.21
C SER A 654 -41.62 0.69 1.10
N ARG A 655 -42.59 1.58 1.37
CA ARG A 655 -43.48 2.11 0.32
C ARG A 655 -42.72 2.90 -0.72
N GLN A 656 -41.80 3.77 -0.28
CA GLN A 656 -40.93 4.54 -1.16
C GLN A 656 -39.97 3.61 -1.93
N LEU A 657 -39.32 2.66 -1.27
CA LEU A 657 -38.41 1.71 -1.92
C LEU A 657 -39.12 0.87 -2.99
N ARG A 658 -40.33 0.37 -2.73
CA ARG A 658 -41.10 -0.41 -3.73
C ARG A 658 -41.45 0.41 -4.97
N ALA A 659 -41.79 1.69 -4.79
CA ALA A 659 -42.06 2.57 -5.92
C ALA A 659 -40.77 2.89 -6.68
N GLU A 660 -39.69 3.20 -5.98
CA GLU A 660 -38.39 3.56 -6.55
C GLU A 660 -37.72 2.41 -7.31
N LEU A 661 -37.84 1.18 -6.80
CA LEU A 661 -37.23 -0.01 -7.37
C LEU A 661 -38.12 -0.71 -8.41
N ALA A 662 -39.28 -0.14 -8.75
CA ALA A 662 -40.16 -0.72 -9.76
C ALA A 662 -39.49 -0.68 -11.16
N PRO A 663 -39.76 -1.67 -12.04
CA PRO A 663 -39.08 -1.80 -13.35
C PRO A 663 -39.21 -0.58 -14.26
N ASP A 664 -40.30 0.16 -14.08
CA ASP A 664 -40.78 1.29 -14.87
C ASP A 664 -39.87 2.54 -14.69
N HIS A 665 -39.08 2.58 -13.60
CA HIS A 665 -38.25 3.71 -13.21
C HIS A 665 -36.76 3.47 -13.54
N ALA A 666 -36.43 3.49 -14.83
CA ALA A 666 -35.09 3.18 -15.35
C ALA A 666 -34.04 4.32 -15.22
N SER A 667 -34.37 5.46 -14.60
CA SER A 667 -33.47 6.62 -14.53
C SER A 667 -32.67 6.66 -13.23
N ASP A 668 -31.36 6.88 -13.32
CA ASP A 668 -30.47 7.09 -12.16
C ASP A 668 -30.87 8.32 -11.31
N ALA A 669 -31.68 9.22 -11.84
CA ALA A 669 -32.23 10.36 -11.08
C ALA A 669 -33.18 9.95 -9.93
N PHE A 670 -33.66 8.69 -9.92
CA PHE A 670 -34.65 8.21 -8.95
C PHE A 670 -34.08 7.42 -7.77
N ALA A 671 -32.82 6.98 -7.79
CA ALA A 671 -32.27 6.06 -6.78
C ALA A 671 -31.89 6.72 -5.43
N SER A 672 -32.59 7.79 -5.02
CA SER A 672 -32.21 8.59 -3.85
C SER A 672 -32.47 7.87 -2.53
N THR A 673 -33.55 7.09 -2.39
CA THR A 673 -33.88 6.41 -1.14
C THR A 673 -33.00 5.19 -0.93
N VAL A 674 -32.80 4.36 -1.96
CA VAL A 674 -31.91 3.20 -1.83
C VAL A 674 -30.47 3.65 -1.57
N SER A 675 -30.05 4.77 -2.15
CA SER A 675 -28.78 5.43 -1.82
C SER A 675 -28.74 5.93 -0.37
N ALA A 676 -29.77 6.64 0.09
CA ALA A 676 -29.88 7.11 1.49
C ALA A 676 -29.83 5.94 2.49
N VAL A 677 -30.49 4.81 2.18
CA VAL A 677 -30.40 3.58 2.97
C VAL A 677 -28.98 3.03 2.93
N ARG A 678 -28.34 2.94 1.76
CA ARG A 678 -26.99 2.37 1.63
C ARG A 678 -25.93 3.16 2.41
N PHE A 679 -26.01 4.48 2.40
CA PHE A 679 -25.07 5.37 3.11
C PHE A 679 -25.52 5.72 4.53
N GLY A 680 -26.75 5.34 4.89
CA GLY A 680 -27.33 5.64 6.18
C GLY A 680 -26.95 4.67 7.31
N PRO A 681 -27.56 4.87 8.49
CA PRO A 681 -27.34 4.06 9.68
C PRO A 681 -27.52 2.55 9.47
N GLU A 682 -26.76 1.74 10.21
CA GLU A 682 -26.80 0.27 10.04
C GLU A 682 -28.16 -0.33 10.42
N ASN A 683 -28.82 0.19 11.44
CA ASN A 683 -30.15 -0.26 11.85
C ASN A 683 -31.18 -0.06 10.71
N VAL A 684 -31.15 1.08 10.02
CA VAL A 684 -32.02 1.36 8.86
C VAL A 684 -31.73 0.40 7.70
N ARG A 685 -30.45 0.12 7.41
CA ARG A 685 -30.07 -0.88 6.39
C ARG A 685 -30.65 -2.26 6.69
N ARG A 686 -30.50 -2.73 7.94
CA ARG A 686 -31.07 -4.01 8.41
C ARG A 686 -32.59 -4.04 8.32
N LEU A 687 -33.27 -2.91 8.56
CA LEU A 687 -34.72 -2.83 8.46
C LEU A 687 -35.22 -2.91 7.01
N CYS A 688 -34.51 -2.28 6.09
CA CYS A 688 -34.94 -2.19 4.69
C CYS A 688 -34.53 -3.40 3.86
N ALA A 689 -33.48 -4.15 4.27
CA ALA A 689 -32.94 -5.26 3.50
C ALA A 689 -33.97 -6.32 3.05
N PRO A 690 -34.94 -6.77 3.89
CA PRO A 690 -35.95 -7.74 3.44
C PRO A 690 -36.89 -7.21 2.37
N THR A 691 -37.25 -5.92 2.41
CA THR A 691 -38.08 -5.30 1.36
C THR A 691 -37.30 -5.21 0.05
N ILE A 692 -36.02 -4.82 0.12
CA ILE A 692 -35.17 -4.73 -1.07
C ILE A 692 -34.95 -6.11 -1.69
N ALA A 693 -34.76 -7.16 -0.87
CA ALA A 693 -34.68 -8.54 -1.33
C ALA A 693 -35.97 -8.98 -2.04
N GLU A 694 -37.14 -8.67 -1.48
CA GLU A 694 -38.45 -8.95 -2.09
C GLU A 694 -38.57 -8.32 -3.49
N GLU A 695 -38.12 -7.08 -3.66
CA GLU A 695 -38.17 -6.39 -4.96
C GLU A 695 -37.14 -6.96 -5.97
N LEU A 696 -35.95 -7.35 -5.51
CA LEU A 696 -34.97 -8.05 -6.36
C LEU A 696 -35.49 -9.41 -6.84
N GLU A 697 -36.29 -10.11 -6.04
CA GLU A 697 -36.95 -11.36 -6.48
C GLU A 697 -37.97 -11.12 -7.58
N LYS A 698 -38.57 -9.93 -7.68
CA LYS A 698 -39.55 -9.59 -8.71
C LYS A 698 -38.90 -9.24 -10.04
N ALA A 699 -37.86 -8.41 -10.04
CA ALA A 699 -37.22 -7.94 -11.27
C ALA A 699 -35.74 -7.54 -11.10
N ILE A 700 -35.02 -7.48 -12.21
CA ILE A 700 -33.72 -6.81 -12.28
C ILE A 700 -33.99 -5.31 -12.48
N PHE A 701 -33.46 -4.46 -11.60
CA PHE A 701 -33.69 -3.02 -11.67
C PHE A 701 -32.98 -2.39 -12.87
N GLY A 702 -33.64 -1.44 -13.54
CA GLY A 702 -33.09 -0.74 -14.72
C GLY A 702 -31.94 0.21 -14.38
N SER A 703 -31.95 0.83 -13.20
CA SER A 703 -30.83 1.66 -12.72
C SER A 703 -29.69 0.80 -12.19
N ARG A 704 -28.49 1.00 -12.72
CA ARG A 704 -27.27 0.31 -12.27
C ARG A 704 -26.87 0.70 -10.85
N HIS A 705 -27.06 1.96 -10.47
CA HIS A 705 -26.79 2.44 -9.11
C HIS A 705 -27.75 1.81 -8.10
N ALA A 706 -29.05 1.79 -8.41
CA ALA A 706 -30.04 1.15 -7.56
C ALA A 706 -29.76 -0.34 -7.38
N LEU A 707 -29.45 -1.06 -8.48
CA LEU A 707 -29.09 -2.47 -8.43
C LEU A 707 -27.83 -2.72 -7.59
N LYS A 708 -26.78 -1.92 -7.78
CA LYS A 708 -25.54 -2.01 -6.98
C LYS A 708 -25.83 -1.85 -5.49
N TYR A 709 -26.52 -0.78 -5.10
CA TYR A 709 -26.81 -0.49 -3.71
C TYR A 709 -27.73 -1.54 -3.07
N ALA A 710 -28.74 -2.01 -3.82
CA ALA A 710 -29.62 -3.07 -3.37
C ALA A 710 -28.87 -4.38 -3.09
N LEU A 711 -28.00 -4.81 -4.01
CA LEU A 711 -27.17 -6.00 -3.83
C LEU A 711 -26.24 -5.86 -2.62
N GLU A 712 -25.56 -4.71 -2.47
CA GLU A 712 -24.67 -4.47 -1.32
C GLU A 712 -25.40 -4.52 0.03
N ILE A 713 -26.63 -4.02 0.10
CA ILE A 713 -27.47 -4.10 1.31
C ILE A 713 -27.90 -5.54 1.58
N VAL A 714 -28.44 -6.24 0.58
CA VAL A 714 -28.98 -7.61 0.73
C VAL A 714 -27.88 -8.60 1.12
N ILE A 715 -26.70 -8.56 0.47
CA ILE A 715 -25.56 -9.45 0.77
C ILE A 715 -25.16 -9.42 2.26
N ARG A 716 -25.30 -8.26 2.92
CA ARG A 716 -24.84 -8.05 4.30
C ARG A 716 -25.93 -8.22 5.34
N TYR A 717 -27.14 -7.79 5.03
CA TYR A 717 -28.16 -7.55 6.06
C TYR A 717 -29.40 -8.43 5.91
N ASP A 718 -29.57 -9.13 4.79
CA ASP A 718 -30.69 -10.05 4.60
C ASP A 718 -30.28 -11.51 4.84
N GLN A 719 -31.11 -12.25 5.57
CA GLN A 719 -30.84 -13.66 5.90
C GLN A 719 -31.09 -14.60 4.71
N ALA A 720 -31.93 -14.20 3.75
CA ALA A 720 -32.24 -14.94 2.54
C ALA A 720 -31.37 -14.55 1.35
N ALA A 721 -30.32 -13.72 1.55
CA ALA A 721 -29.47 -13.18 0.50
C ALA A 721 -28.96 -14.23 -0.50
N GLN A 722 -28.48 -15.39 -0.02
CA GLN A 722 -28.01 -16.47 -0.91
C GLN A 722 -29.13 -16.97 -1.83
N ARG A 723 -30.33 -17.18 -1.30
CA ARG A 723 -31.49 -17.63 -2.08
C ARG A 723 -31.91 -16.58 -3.11
N THR A 724 -32.06 -15.33 -2.68
CA THR A 724 -32.51 -14.22 -3.52
C THR A 724 -31.53 -13.95 -4.66
N ILE A 725 -30.23 -13.87 -4.36
CA ILE A 725 -29.19 -13.59 -5.35
C ILE A 725 -28.99 -14.77 -6.30
N THR A 726 -29.03 -16.02 -5.82
CA THR A 726 -28.96 -17.19 -6.70
C THR A 726 -30.17 -17.24 -7.65
N SER A 727 -31.37 -16.89 -7.18
CA SER A 727 -32.56 -16.77 -8.05
C SER A 727 -32.39 -15.65 -9.09
N LEU A 728 -31.88 -14.50 -8.67
CA LEU A 728 -31.61 -13.36 -9.55
C LEU A 728 -30.55 -13.70 -10.62
N ALA A 729 -29.45 -14.34 -10.22
CA ALA A 729 -28.39 -14.78 -11.12
C ALA A 729 -28.89 -15.76 -12.16
N ASN A 730 -29.67 -16.77 -11.75
CA ASN A 730 -30.28 -17.73 -12.68
C ASN A 730 -31.18 -17.05 -13.72
N ARG A 731 -31.88 -15.96 -13.37
CA ARG A 731 -32.68 -15.20 -14.35
C ARG A 731 -31.82 -14.31 -15.24
N ALA A 732 -30.88 -13.55 -14.64
CA ALA A 732 -30.05 -12.58 -15.35
C ALA A 732 -29.08 -13.22 -16.36
N LEU A 733 -28.69 -14.48 -16.11
CA LEU A 733 -27.58 -15.13 -16.82
C LEU A 733 -28.03 -16.29 -17.74
N GLN A 734 -29.33 -16.61 -17.80
CA GLN A 734 -29.86 -17.82 -18.45
C GLN A 734 -29.73 -17.84 -19.99
N ALA A 735 -29.83 -16.69 -20.66
CA ALA A 735 -29.80 -16.59 -22.13
C ALA A 735 -28.49 -15.98 -22.69
N GLY A 736 -27.52 -15.69 -21.81
CA GLY A 736 -26.39 -14.82 -22.12
C GLY A 736 -26.82 -13.33 -22.16
N PRO A 737 -26.14 -12.43 -21.43
CA PRO A 737 -26.56 -11.03 -21.39
C PRO A 737 -26.28 -10.33 -22.72
N THR A 738 -27.22 -9.50 -23.18
CA THR A 738 -26.95 -8.57 -24.28
C THR A 738 -25.95 -7.50 -23.86
N SER A 739 -25.36 -6.76 -24.81
CA SER A 739 -24.44 -5.66 -24.49
C SER A 739 -25.06 -4.59 -23.59
N ALA A 740 -26.39 -4.38 -23.66
CA ALA A 740 -27.11 -3.45 -22.80
C ALA A 740 -27.29 -3.99 -21.36
N GLU A 741 -27.39 -5.31 -21.20
CA GLU A 741 -27.60 -5.99 -19.91
C GLU A 741 -26.30 -6.36 -19.21
N LEU A 742 -25.17 -6.34 -19.92
CA LEU A 742 -23.87 -6.78 -19.41
C LEU A 742 -23.51 -6.12 -18.09
N GLY A 743 -23.73 -4.81 -17.94
CA GLY A 743 -23.45 -4.10 -16.69
C GLY A 743 -24.23 -4.63 -15.48
N ALA A 744 -25.53 -4.93 -15.66
CA ALA A 744 -26.36 -5.52 -14.61
C ALA A 744 -25.98 -6.98 -14.33
N ALA A 745 -25.68 -7.75 -15.38
CA ALA A 745 -25.21 -9.12 -15.26
C ALA A 745 -23.91 -9.22 -14.46
N ILE A 746 -22.96 -8.29 -14.64
CA ILE A 746 -21.72 -8.22 -13.87
C ILE A 746 -21.98 -7.93 -12.38
N LEU A 747 -22.87 -6.99 -12.07
CA LEU A 747 -23.25 -6.71 -10.68
C LEU A 747 -23.87 -7.94 -10.01
N VAL A 748 -24.78 -8.62 -10.69
CA VAL A 748 -25.44 -9.83 -10.18
C VAL A 748 -24.45 -10.99 -10.03
N LEU A 749 -23.56 -11.21 -11.00
CA LEU A 749 -22.54 -12.24 -10.92
C LEU A 749 -21.52 -11.98 -9.81
N GLY A 750 -21.12 -10.72 -9.61
CA GLY A 750 -20.26 -10.31 -8.51
C GLY A 750 -20.93 -10.46 -7.13
N ALA A 751 -22.24 -10.24 -7.05
CA ALA A 751 -23.03 -10.55 -5.86
C ALA A 751 -23.12 -12.06 -5.61
N TRP A 752 -23.33 -12.84 -6.67
CA TRP A 752 -23.45 -14.30 -6.57
C TRP A 752 -22.16 -14.94 -6.06
N LEU A 753 -21.00 -14.49 -6.56
CA LEU A 753 -19.68 -14.96 -6.09
C LEU A 753 -19.45 -14.72 -4.59
N GLN A 754 -20.10 -13.73 -3.98
CA GLN A 754 -19.96 -13.43 -2.54
C GLN A 754 -20.84 -14.30 -1.64
N VAL A 755 -22.00 -14.76 -2.14
CA VAL A 755 -22.95 -15.55 -1.34
C VAL A 755 -22.95 -17.03 -1.66
N ASP A 756 -22.54 -17.41 -2.87
CA ASP A 756 -22.48 -18.79 -3.36
C ASP A 756 -21.36 -18.92 -4.42
N PRO A 757 -20.08 -18.89 -3.97
CA PRO A 757 -18.94 -18.85 -4.89
C PRO A 757 -18.84 -20.10 -5.78
N ASP A 758 -19.20 -21.28 -5.27
CA ASP A 758 -19.12 -22.52 -6.03
C ASP A 758 -20.08 -22.52 -7.22
N ALA A 759 -21.34 -22.16 -7.00
CA ALA A 759 -22.34 -22.11 -8.07
C ALA A 759 -22.01 -21.03 -9.14
N ALA A 760 -21.51 -19.87 -8.68
CA ALA A 760 -21.06 -18.80 -9.57
C ALA A 760 -19.85 -19.22 -10.44
N LEU A 761 -18.89 -19.94 -9.84
CA LEU A 761 -17.73 -20.46 -10.55
C LEU A 761 -18.10 -21.58 -11.54
N GLU A 762 -18.98 -22.49 -11.15
CA GLU A 762 -19.52 -23.51 -12.07
C GLU A 762 -20.23 -22.88 -13.27
N TYR A 763 -20.89 -21.74 -13.09
CA TYR A 763 -21.46 -20.99 -14.20
C TYR A 763 -20.35 -20.44 -15.12
N LEU A 764 -19.35 -19.74 -14.57
CA LEU A 764 -18.23 -19.18 -15.34
C LEU A 764 -17.46 -20.25 -16.13
N GLU A 765 -17.18 -21.39 -15.51
CA GLU A 765 -16.48 -22.51 -16.14
C GLU A 765 -17.33 -23.16 -17.26
N ARG A 766 -18.65 -23.25 -17.07
CA ARG A 766 -19.57 -23.73 -18.12
C ARG A 766 -19.65 -22.78 -19.30
N GLN A 767 -19.67 -21.45 -19.07
CA GLN A 767 -19.66 -20.49 -20.18
C GLN A 767 -18.43 -20.65 -21.06
N ARG A 768 -17.27 -20.97 -20.47
CA ARG A 768 -16.04 -21.27 -21.20
C ARG A 768 -16.17 -22.47 -22.15
N GLN A 769 -16.97 -23.48 -21.78
CA GLN A 769 -17.23 -24.65 -22.63
C GLN A 769 -18.19 -24.33 -23.79
N VAL A 770 -19.02 -23.30 -23.65
CA VAL A 770 -19.98 -22.86 -24.66
C VAL A 770 -19.33 -21.91 -25.66
N ASP A 771 -18.72 -20.82 -25.18
CA ASP A 771 -18.01 -19.82 -25.97
C ASP A 771 -16.91 -19.17 -25.12
N ASP A 772 -15.66 -19.56 -25.40
CA ASP A 772 -14.48 -19.09 -24.66
C ASP A 772 -14.24 -17.58 -24.80
N ASN A 773 -14.59 -16.97 -25.95
CA ASN A 773 -14.39 -15.54 -26.17
C ASN A 773 -15.44 -14.71 -25.43
N ALA A 774 -16.71 -15.14 -25.44
CA ALA A 774 -17.75 -14.52 -24.62
C ALA A 774 -17.46 -14.67 -23.12
N ALA A 775 -16.97 -15.85 -22.69
CA ALA A 775 -16.55 -16.08 -21.32
C ALA A 775 -15.37 -15.19 -20.90
N LYS A 776 -14.39 -14.98 -21.79
CA LYS A 776 -13.28 -14.05 -21.58
C LYS A 776 -13.77 -12.62 -21.34
N ILE A 777 -14.68 -12.11 -22.18
CA ILE A 777 -15.25 -10.76 -22.05
C ILE A 777 -16.01 -10.62 -20.72
N LEU A 778 -16.83 -11.62 -20.38
CA LEU A 778 -17.59 -11.64 -19.14
C LEU A 778 -16.67 -11.64 -17.91
N PHE A 779 -15.64 -12.50 -17.91
CA PHE A 779 -14.69 -12.59 -16.81
C PHE A 779 -13.85 -11.31 -16.68
N LEU A 780 -13.40 -10.71 -17.80
CA LEU A 780 -12.66 -9.44 -17.77
C LEU A 780 -13.49 -8.31 -17.18
N ALA A 781 -14.77 -8.20 -17.56
CA ALA A 781 -15.67 -7.20 -17.00
C ALA A 781 -15.96 -7.45 -15.51
N LEU A 782 -16.07 -8.72 -15.08
CA LEU A 782 -16.20 -9.10 -13.67
C LEU A 782 -14.94 -8.76 -12.87
N ALA A 783 -13.76 -9.10 -13.39
CA ALA A 783 -12.48 -8.82 -12.76
C ALA A 783 -12.25 -7.31 -12.63
N SER A 784 -12.53 -6.54 -13.69
CA SER A 784 -12.49 -5.08 -13.66
C SER A 784 -13.43 -4.49 -12.60
N HIS A 785 -14.65 -5.02 -12.48
CA HIS A 785 -15.61 -4.59 -11.46
C HIS A 785 -15.07 -4.74 -10.03
N PHE A 786 -14.29 -5.80 -9.75
CA PHE A 786 -13.69 -6.01 -8.43
C PHE A 786 -12.35 -5.30 -8.22
N GLY A 787 -11.58 -5.09 -9.28
CA GLY A 787 -10.21 -4.61 -9.19
C GLY A 787 -10.03 -3.09 -9.32
N SER A 788 -11.04 -2.36 -9.81
CA SER A 788 -10.97 -0.90 -9.89
C SER A 788 -10.74 -0.25 -8.52
N ASP A 789 -10.02 0.89 -8.48
CA ASP A 789 -9.83 1.73 -7.27
C ASP A 789 -11.18 2.12 -6.62
N TRP A 790 -12.25 2.05 -7.40
CA TRP A 790 -13.64 1.95 -6.96
C TRP A 790 -13.96 0.54 -6.47
N ARG A 791 -13.19 0.05 -5.48
CA ARG A 791 -13.60 -1.12 -4.69
C ARG A 791 -15.05 -0.92 -4.28
N PRO A 792 -15.88 -1.98 -4.18
CA PRO A 792 -17.18 -1.81 -3.55
C PRO A 792 -16.94 -1.07 -2.23
N GLU A 793 -17.66 0.05 -2.03
CA GLU A 793 -17.48 0.94 -0.88
C GLU A 793 -17.70 0.20 0.45
N ALA A 794 -18.16 -1.05 0.39
CA ALA A 794 -18.20 -1.98 1.49
C ALA A 794 -17.33 -3.24 1.19
N PRO A 795 -16.58 -3.75 2.18
CA PRO A 795 -15.59 -4.83 1.97
C PRO A 795 -16.22 -6.14 1.51
N LEU A 796 -15.73 -6.71 0.41
CA LEU A 796 -16.20 -7.99 -0.15
C LEU A 796 -16.26 -9.10 0.90
N ARG A 797 -17.35 -9.88 0.88
CA ARG A 797 -17.48 -11.08 1.72
C ARG A 797 -16.65 -12.21 1.14
N THR A 798 -15.40 -12.27 1.57
CA THR A 798 -14.46 -13.31 1.10
C THR A 798 -14.35 -14.46 2.08
N GLU A 799 -15.01 -14.44 3.24
CA GLU A 799 -14.92 -15.51 4.24
C GLU A 799 -15.38 -16.87 3.68
N THR A 800 -16.30 -16.85 2.71
CA THR A 800 -16.80 -18.02 1.97
C THR A 800 -15.87 -18.46 0.84
N TRP A 801 -14.84 -17.67 0.49
CA TRP A 801 -13.87 -18.01 -0.55
C TRP A 801 -12.80 -18.91 0.05
N THR A 802 -13.07 -20.21 0.03
CA THR A 802 -12.14 -21.26 0.46
C THR A 802 -10.90 -21.28 -0.45
N PRO A 803 -9.80 -21.93 -0.02
CA PRO A 803 -8.64 -22.12 -0.88
C PRO A 803 -8.96 -22.72 -2.26
N GLU A 804 -9.92 -23.63 -2.34
CA GLU A 804 -10.36 -24.26 -3.59
C GLU A 804 -11.06 -23.26 -4.51
N VAL A 805 -11.95 -22.42 -3.97
CA VAL A 805 -12.62 -21.33 -4.70
C VAL A 805 -11.58 -20.33 -5.23
N LEU A 806 -10.62 -19.94 -4.39
CA LEU A 806 -9.56 -19.02 -4.76
C LEU A 806 -8.65 -19.61 -5.84
N GLU A 807 -8.30 -20.90 -5.75
CA GLU A 807 -7.53 -21.59 -6.78
C GLU A 807 -8.25 -21.55 -8.14
N ARG A 808 -9.56 -21.82 -8.17
CA ARG A 808 -10.39 -21.75 -9.39
C ARG A 808 -10.44 -20.33 -9.96
N LEU A 809 -10.65 -19.32 -9.13
CA LEU A 809 -10.62 -17.90 -9.55
C LEU A 809 -9.25 -17.51 -10.11
N VAL A 810 -8.16 -17.90 -9.45
CA VAL A 810 -6.79 -17.64 -9.91
C VAL A 810 -6.57 -18.28 -11.28
N ARG A 811 -6.98 -19.53 -11.48
CA ARG A 811 -6.90 -20.22 -12.78
C ARG A 811 -7.68 -19.50 -13.87
N LEU A 812 -8.93 -19.11 -13.61
CA LEU A 812 -9.74 -18.33 -14.57
C LEU A 812 -9.06 -17.00 -14.92
N SER A 813 -8.48 -16.32 -13.93
CA SER A 813 -7.78 -15.05 -14.14
C SER A 813 -6.53 -15.18 -14.99
N LEU A 814 -5.76 -16.27 -14.82
CA LEU A 814 -4.55 -16.55 -15.60
C LEU A 814 -4.87 -16.94 -17.05
N ILE A 815 -6.07 -17.49 -17.30
CA ILE A 815 -6.54 -17.86 -18.65
C ILE A 815 -7.08 -16.64 -19.39
N HIS A 816 -7.91 -15.81 -18.73
CA HIS A 816 -8.68 -14.77 -19.40
C HIS A 816 -8.02 -13.39 -19.40
N ILE A 817 -7.04 -13.13 -18.54
CA ILE A 817 -6.31 -11.86 -18.47
C ILE A 817 -4.93 -12.05 -19.09
N ASP A 818 -4.71 -11.45 -20.26
CA ASP A 818 -3.48 -11.62 -21.04
C ASP A 818 -2.27 -11.01 -20.31
N LEU A 819 -1.24 -11.84 -20.13
CA LEU A 819 0.02 -11.51 -19.49
C LEU A 819 0.93 -10.68 -20.36
N ALA A 820 0.88 -10.85 -21.69
CA ALA A 820 1.69 -10.07 -22.62
C ALA A 820 1.32 -8.58 -22.57
N GLU A 821 0.11 -8.28 -22.09
CA GLU A 821 -0.40 -6.94 -21.93
C GLU A 821 -0.20 -6.39 -20.51
N ASP A 822 0.41 -7.13 -19.57
CA ASP A 822 0.69 -6.65 -18.20
C ASP A 822 1.66 -5.47 -18.23
N ASN A 823 1.30 -4.37 -17.55
CA ASN A 823 2.08 -3.13 -17.55
C ASN A 823 2.49 -2.66 -18.97
N PRO A 824 1.53 -2.45 -19.88
CA PRO A 824 1.89 -2.02 -21.22
C PRO A 824 2.55 -0.64 -21.12
N ARG A 825 3.73 -0.50 -21.72
CA ARG A 825 4.43 0.80 -21.80
C ARG A 825 3.54 1.78 -22.58
N ARG A 826 2.75 2.58 -21.87
CA ARG A 826 1.90 3.62 -22.47
C ARG A 826 2.60 4.97 -22.41
N GLU A 827 2.58 5.72 -23.51
CA GLU A 827 3.09 7.09 -23.57
C GLU A 827 2.05 8.06 -22.98
N GLY A 828 2.41 8.83 -21.94
CA GLY A 828 1.56 9.87 -21.33
C GLY A 828 1.19 9.63 -19.85
N GLY A 829 0.32 10.49 -19.31
CA GLY A 829 -0.20 10.37 -17.95
C GLY A 829 -0.98 9.07 -17.76
N TYR A 830 -0.57 8.25 -16.79
CA TYR A 830 -1.17 6.96 -16.53
C TYR A 830 -2.59 7.13 -15.97
N THR A 831 -3.59 6.63 -16.69
CA THR A 831 -4.97 6.47 -16.20
C THR A 831 -5.32 4.98 -16.34
N PRO A 832 -5.60 4.27 -15.23
CA PRO A 832 -6.01 2.87 -15.28
C PRO A 832 -7.23 2.68 -16.18
N ASN A 833 -7.26 1.55 -16.90
CA ASN A 833 -8.43 1.10 -17.65
C ASN A 833 -8.93 -0.25 -17.12
N ALA A 834 -10.05 -0.73 -17.64
CA ALA A 834 -10.68 -1.99 -17.20
C ALA A 834 -9.75 -3.20 -17.18
N ARG A 835 -8.73 -3.23 -18.04
CA ARG A 835 -7.75 -4.31 -18.07
C ARG A 835 -6.72 -4.18 -16.94
N ASP A 836 -6.31 -2.96 -16.58
CA ASP A 836 -5.45 -2.71 -15.42
C ASP A 836 -6.19 -3.08 -14.12
N ASP A 837 -7.48 -2.72 -14.03
CA ASP A 837 -8.35 -3.14 -12.93
C ASP A 837 -8.43 -4.68 -12.84
N ALA A 838 -8.58 -5.38 -13.96
CA ALA A 838 -8.60 -6.84 -13.98
C ALA A 838 -7.25 -7.45 -13.50
N GLU A 839 -6.11 -6.85 -13.87
CA GLU A 839 -4.79 -7.23 -13.34
C GLU A 839 -4.74 -7.09 -11.82
N ASP A 840 -5.26 -5.99 -11.27
CA ASP A 840 -5.30 -5.76 -9.83
C ASP A 840 -6.21 -6.77 -9.10
N PHE A 841 -7.34 -7.14 -9.70
CA PHE A 841 -8.17 -8.23 -9.18
C PHE A 841 -7.40 -9.56 -9.12
N ARG A 842 -6.68 -9.92 -10.19
CA ARG A 842 -5.84 -11.14 -10.22
C ARG A 842 -4.79 -11.12 -9.10
N ARG A 843 -4.09 -10.00 -8.93
CA ARG A 843 -3.10 -9.83 -7.85
C ARG A 843 -3.75 -9.99 -6.48
N TRP A 844 -4.91 -9.37 -6.29
CA TRP A 844 -5.64 -9.43 -5.03
C TRP A 844 -6.09 -10.86 -4.65
N ILE A 845 -6.63 -11.64 -5.59
CA ILE A 845 -7.04 -13.03 -5.28
C ILE A 845 -5.85 -13.96 -5.04
N MET A 846 -4.71 -13.73 -5.70
CA MET A 846 -3.46 -14.47 -5.43
C MET A 846 -2.94 -14.16 -4.03
N ASP A 847 -2.90 -12.88 -3.65
CA ASP A 847 -2.52 -12.44 -2.30
C ASP A 847 -3.47 -12.99 -1.24
N LEU A 848 -4.77 -13.04 -1.54
CA LEU A 848 -5.78 -13.59 -0.63
C LEU A 848 -5.56 -15.09 -0.42
N LEU A 849 -5.29 -15.86 -1.48
CA LEU A 849 -4.92 -17.28 -1.38
C LEU A 849 -3.66 -17.47 -0.54
N GLY A 850 -2.62 -16.65 -0.77
CA GLY A 850 -1.37 -16.69 0.00
C GLY A 850 -1.51 -16.34 1.49
N LYS A 851 -2.60 -15.66 1.88
CA LYS A 851 -2.91 -15.30 3.28
C LYS A 851 -3.87 -16.28 3.97
N ARG A 852 -4.50 -17.21 3.25
CA ARG A 852 -5.36 -18.22 3.86
C ARG A 852 -4.52 -19.22 4.66
N GLU A 853 -4.84 -19.41 5.93
CA GLU A 853 -4.14 -20.36 6.78
C GLU A 853 -4.52 -21.82 6.46
N GLY A 854 -3.63 -22.76 6.80
CA GLY A 854 -3.88 -24.21 6.75
C GLY A 854 -3.38 -24.93 5.50
N GLN A 855 -3.39 -26.27 5.57
CA GLN A 855 -2.85 -27.18 4.54
C GLN A 855 -3.53 -27.01 3.18
N ALA A 856 -4.84 -26.80 3.13
CA ALA A 856 -5.59 -26.67 1.88
C ALA A 856 -5.09 -25.49 1.01
N ALA A 857 -4.77 -24.35 1.64
CA ALA A 857 -4.17 -23.21 0.97
C ALA A 857 -2.75 -23.49 0.47
N HIS A 858 -1.94 -24.16 1.31
CA HIS A 858 -0.60 -24.57 0.90
C HIS A 858 -0.63 -25.50 -0.31
N ASP A 859 -1.50 -26.51 -0.28
CA ASP A 859 -1.65 -27.48 -1.38
C ASP A 859 -2.15 -26.82 -2.66
N ALA A 860 -3.07 -25.85 -2.58
CA ALA A 860 -3.53 -25.07 -3.72
C ALA A 860 -2.38 -24.28 -4.38
N LEU A 861 -1.54 -23.60 -3.58
CA LEU A 861 -0.36 -22.91 -4.07
C LEU A 861 0.63 -23.88 -4.72
N ARG A 862 0.87 -25.06 -4.11
CA ARG A 862 1.72 -26.11 -4.68
C ARG A 862 1.17 -26.68 -5.99
N ARG A 863 -0.15 -26.87 -6.12
CA ARG A 863 -0.78 -27.31 -7.38
C ARG A 863 -0.61 -26.27 -8.48
N LEU A 864 -0.76 -24.99 -8.17
CA LEU A 864 -0.50 -23.90 -9.12
C LEU A 864 0.98 -23.84 -9.51
N ALA A 865 1.90 -23.98 -8.55
CA ALA A 865 3.34 -23.99 -8.82
C ALA A 865 3.77 -25.16 -9.73
N ASN A 866 3.13 -26.32 -9.60
CA ASN A 866 3.43 -27.52 -10.36
C ASN A 866 2.60 -27.69 -11.64
N ASP A 867 1.77 -26.70 -12.02
CA ASP A 867 0.94 -26.79 -13.22
C ASP A 867 1.77 -26.54 -14.49
N PRO A 868 2.03 -27.55 -15.33
CA PRO A 868 2.88 -27.41 -16.52
C PRO A 868 2.31 -26.47 -17.58
N HIS A 869 1.01 -26.14 -17.51
CA HIS A 869 0.36 -25.22 -18.45
C HIS A 869 0.58 -23.75 -18.08
N LEU A 870 1.06 -23.45 -16.87
CA LEU A 870 1.35 -22.08 -16.46
C LEU A 870 2.76 -21.65 -16.92
N PRO A 871 2.91 -20.38 -17.37
CA PRO A 871 4.23 -19.80 -17.64
C PRO A 871 5.16 -19.92 -16.44
N GLU A 872 6.46 -20.10 -16.71
CA GLU A 872 7.48 -20.30 -15.68
C GLU A 872 7.48 -19.19 -14.62
N VAL A 873 7.25 -17.94 -15.02
CA VAL A 873 7.17 -16.80 -14.08
C VAL A 873 6.09 -16.99 -13.00
N TRP A 874 4.92 -17.56 -13.36
CA TRP A 874 3.83 -17.79 -12.41
C TRP A 874 4.06 -19.04 -11.57
N ARG A 875 4.61 -20.10 -12.18
CA ARG A 875 5.02 -21.28 -11.41
C ARG A 875 6.03 -20.89 -10.32
N ASN A 876 7.03 -20.09 -10.67
CA ASN A 876 8.01 -19.56 -9.72
C ASN A 876 7.38 -18.63 -8.68
N HIS A 877 6.42 -17.79 -9.07
CA HIS A 877 5.66 -16.95 -8.13
C HIS A 877 4.90 -17.81 -7.10
N PHE A 878 4.15 -18.83 -7.53
CA PHE A 878 3.41 -19.70 -6.62
C PHE A 878 4.31 -20.59 -5.77
N GLU A 879 5.46 -21.04 -6.31
CA GLU A 879 6.49 -21.74 -5.55
C GLU A 879 7.00 -20.86 -4.39
N ALA A 880 7.32 -19.60 -4.68
CA ALA A 880 7.78 -18.63 -3.68
C ALA A 880 6.67 -18.30 -2.66
N THR A 881 5.42 -18.13 -3.12
CA THR A 881 4.27 -17.86 -2.24
C THR A 881 3.96 -19.06 -1.35
N ALA A 882 4.06 -20.30 -1.85
CA ALA A 882 3.92 -21.52 -1.05
C ALA A 882 5.00 -21.63 0.03
N ALA A 883 6.26 -21.35 -0.33
CA ALA A 883 7.36 -21.35 0.62
C ALA A 883 7.14 -20.32 1.75
N LYS A 884 6.76 -19.08 1.39
CA LYS A 884 6.44 -18.02 2.37
C LYS A 884 5.23 -18.36 3.23
N HIS A 885 4.22 -18.98 2.64
CA HIS A 885 3.03 -19.46 3.35
C HIS A 885 3.40 -20.49 4.42
N ALA A 886 4.25 -21.46 4.08
CA ALA A 886 4.75 -22.45 5.03
C ALA A 886 5.63 -21.82 6.11
N GLU A 887 6.51 -20.89 5.75
CA GLU A 887 7.34 -20.13 6.68
C GLU A 887 6.47 -19.39 7.71
N ASN A 888 5.46 -18.65 7.25
CA ASN A 888 4.53 -17.94 8.14
C ASN A 888 3.72 -18.91 9.03
N ALA A 889 3.40 -20.11 8.55
CA ALA A 889 2.69 -21.11 9.31
C ALA A 889 3.55 -21.73 10.44
N THR A 890 4.87 -21.52 10.45
CA THR A 890 5.72 -21.88 11.60
C THR A 890 5.65 -20.90 12.77
N GLU A 891 5.06 -19.70 12.54
CA GLU A 891 5.02 -18.63 13.53
C GLU A 891 4.26 -19.06 14.78
N ARG A 892 4.77 -18.66 15.96
CA ARG A 892 4.23 -19.11 17.24
C ARG A 892 3.80 -17.93 18.09
N PRO A 893 2.80 -18.10 18.96
CA PRO A 893 2.46 -17.08 19.94
C PRO A 893 3.69 -16.69 20.79
N PRO A 894 3.85 -15.39 21.12
CA PRO A 894 4.96 -14.95 21.95
C PRO A 894 4.87 -15.57 23.35
N TRP A 895 6.02 -15.85 23.96
CA TRP A 895 6.09 -16.41 25.30
C TRP A 895 5.61 -15.39 26.35
N SER A 896 4.88 -15.87 27.34
CA SER A 896 4.61 -15.09 28.57
C SER A 896 5.87 -14.98 29.44
N GLU A 897 5.92 -13.98 30.32
CA GLU A 897 7.03 -13.75 31.23
C GLU A 897 7.30 -14.98 32.12
N ALA A 898 6.24 -15.63 32.60
CA ALA A 898 6.35 -16.86 33.38
C ALA A 898 6.98 -18.02 32.59
N GLN A 899 6.68 -18.15 31.30
CA GLN A 899 7.26 -19.18 30.45
C GLN A 899 8.75 -18.94 30.20
N VAL A 900 9.19 -17.68 30.09
CA VAL A 900 10.62 -17.33 29.96
C VAL A 900 11.38 -17.75 31.23
N VAL A 901 10.87 -17.41 32.41
CA VAL A 901 11.47 -17.79 33.70
C VAL A 901 11.50 -19.31 33.88
N GLN A 902 10.40 -19.99 33.51
CA GLN A 902 10.32 -21.44 33.60
C GLN A 902 11.29 -22.15 32.66
N PHE A 903 11.43 -21.67 31.42
CA PHE A 903 12.42 -22.19 30.48
C PHE A 903 13.84 -21.98 31.00
N ALA A 904 14.13 -20.81 31.58
CA ALA A 904 15.43 -20.56 32.22
C ALA A 904 15.75 -21.53 33.35
N ALA A 905 14.76 -21.89 34.17
CA ALA A 905 14.98 -22.72 35.36
C ALA A 905 14.95 -24.22 35.07
N LEU A 906 14.13 -24.66 34.11
CA LEU A 906 13.78 -26.08 33.90
C LEU A 906 14.14 -26.60 32.50
N HIS A 907 14.74 -25.75 31.66
CA HIS A 907 15.13 -26.06 30.27
C HIS A 907 13.96 -26.47 29.36
N GLU A 908 12.72 -26.31 29.83
CA GLU A 908 11.49 -26.65 29.15
C GLU A 908 10.32 -25.90 29.79
N ARG A 909 9.34 -25.47 28.98
CA ARG A 909 8.19 -24.67 29.39
C ARG A 909 6.89 -25.50 29.42
N ASP A 910 5.90 -25.04 30.16
CA ASP A 910 4.55 -25.59 30.12
C ASP A 910 3.92 -25.35 28.74
N PRO A 911 3.28 -26.37 28.14
CA PRO A 911 2.63 -26.24 26.85
C PRO A 911 1.40 -25.35 26.96
N ALA A 912 1.25 -24.43 26.00
CA ALA A 912 0.09 -23.55 25.86
C ALA A 912 -0.96 -24.12 24.89
N THR A 913 -0.54 -24.98 23.95
CA THR A 913 -1.42 -25.59 22.94
C THR A 913 -1.25 -27.11 22.89
N ALA A 914 -2.24 -27.81 22.34
CA ALA A 914 -2.19 -29.27 22.16
C ALA A 914 -0.99 -29.71 21.31
N GLU A 915 -0.60 -28.89 20.32
CA GLU A 915 0.58 -29.12 19.47
C GLU A 915 1.89 -29.03 20.27
N GLU A 916 2.02 -28.06 21.19
CA GLU A 916 3.19 -27.97 22.06
C GLU A 916 3.27 -29.15 23.03
N LEU A 917 2.12 -29.60 23.57
CA LEU A 917 2.06 -30.81 24.38
C LEU A 917 2.43 -32.05 23.55
N PHE A 918 2.01 -32.10 22.29
CA PHE A 918 2.35 -33.17 21.36
C PHE A 918 3.85 -33.24 21.10
N ARG A 919 4.52 -32.11 20.85
CA ARG A 919 5.98 -32.08 20.71
C ARG A 919 6.70 -32.55 21.96
N ILE A 920 6.27 -32.09 23.15
CA ILE A 920 6.84 -32.58 24.42
C ILE A 920 6.66 -34.10 24.52
N ALA A 921 5.51 -34.64 24.12
CA ALA A 921 5.26 -36.07 24.13
C ALA A 921 6.22 -36.83 23.20
N LEU A 922 6.43 -36.33 21.98
CA LEU A 922 7.36 -36.93 21.02
C LEU A 922 8.80 -36.89 21.54
N ASP A 923 9.25 -35.77 22.09
CA ASP A 923 10.59 -35.65 22.69
C ASP A 923 10.79 -36.67 23.80
N ARG A 924 9.78 -36.90 24.65
CA ARG A 924 9.85 -37.93 25.69
C ARG A 924 9.91 -39.33 25.13
N LEU A 925 9.17 -39.61 24.07
CA LEU A 925 9.20 -40.91 23.41
C LEU A 925 10.57 -41.15 22.74
N ASP A 926 11.19 -40.13 22.18
CA ASP A 926 12.53 -40.20 21.60
C ASP A 926 13.63 -40.34 22.68
N ASP A 927 13.49 -39.65 23.81
CA ASP A 927 14.37 -39.85 24.99
C ASP A 927 14.28 -41.30 25.50
N ILE A 928 13.05 -41.82 25.64
CA ILE A 928 12.80 -43.21 26.04
C ILE A 928 13.38 -44.19 25.01
N LYS A 929 13.21 -43.92 23.71
CA LYS A 929 13.78 -44.72 22.63
C LYS A 929 15.31 -44.77 22.75
N ALA A 930 15.95 -43.62 22.91
CA ALA A 930 17.41 -43.53 23.02
C ALA A 930 17.95 -44.28 24.25
N ASP A 931 17.27 -44.16 25.40
CA ASP A 931 17.61 -44.86 26.64
C ASP A 931 17.46 -46.38 26.50
N ILE A 932 16.37 -46.86 25.90
CA ILE A 932 16.19 -48.29 25.61
C ILE A 932 17.25 -48.80 24.63
N GLU A 933 17.52 -48.05 23.57
CA GLU A 933 18.32 -48.55 22.47
C GLU A 933 19.83 -48.49 22.71
N ARG A 934 20.27 -47.45 23.42
CA ARG A 934 21.69 -47.09 23.58
C ARG A 934 22.10 -46.82 25.03
N GLY A 935 21.18 -46.85 26.00
CA GLY A 935 21.47 -46.54 27.39
C GLY A 935 22.22 -47.65 28.12
N ASP A 936 23.22 -47.29 28.91
CA ASP A 936 24.03 -48.23 29.71
C ASP A 936 23.20 -48.96 30.79
N PHE A 937 22.09 -48.36 31.22
CA PHE A 937 21.15 -48.90 32.21
C PHE A 937 19.78 -49.22 31.60
N SER A 938 19.77 -49.59 30.31
CA SER A 938 18.56 -49.81 29.54
C SER A 938 17.59 -50.81 30.20
N ASP A 939 16.31 -50.43 30.25
CA ASP A 939 15.18 -51.28 30.65
C ASP A 939 14.95 -52.45 29.66
N ARG A 940 15.68 -52.53 28.54
CA ARG A 940 15.51 -53.55 27.48
C ARG A 940 15.43 -54.97 28.05
N ALA A 941 16.21 -55.30 29.09
CA ALA A 941 16.21 -56.60 29.79
C ALA A 941 14.87 -57.02 30.40
N LEU A 942 13.95 -56.07 30.60
CA LEU A 942 12.63 -56.33 31.17
C LEU A 942 11.67 -56.90 30.13
N PHE A 943 11.97 -56.77 28.83
CA PHE A 943 11.06 -57.10 27.73
C PHE A 943 11.38 -58.46 27.11
N LYS A 944 10.33 -59.23 26.76
CA LYS A 944 10.46 -60.57 26.17
C LYS A 944 9.43 -60.78 25.06
N PRO A 945 9.73 -61.58 24.02
CA PRO A 945 8.73 -62.00 23.03
C PRO A 945 7.49 -62.60 23.70
N GLY A 946 6.30 -62.30 23.18
CA GLY A 946 5.03 -62.72 23.77
C GLY A 946 4.54 -61.92 24.99
N MET A 947 5.25 -60.87 25.43
CA MET A 947 4.78 -60.00 26.51
C MET A 947 3.43 -59.35 26.16
N ALA A 948 2.48 -59.37 27.11
CA ALA A 948 1.16 -58.77 26.94
C ALA A 948 1.24 -57.26 26.68
N GLU A 949 0.42 -56.77 25.74
CA GLU A 949 0.34 -55.35 25.37
C GLU A 949 0.06 -54.44 26.58
N GLU A 950 -0.85 -54.87 27.45
CA GLU A 950 -1.19 -54.14 28.68
C GLU A 950 0.02 -53.93 29.62
N ALA A 951 0.96 -54.88 29.66
CA ALA A 951 2.17 -54.75 30.48
C ALA A 951 3.11 -53.68 29.90
N MET A 952 3.27 -53.66 28.58
CA MET A 952 4.11 -52.68 27.89
C MET A 952 3.51 -51.28 27.96
N GLN A 953 2.19 -51.18 27.84
CA GLN A 953 1.41 -49.97 28.02
C GLN A 953 1.56 -49.40 29.45
N LYS A 954 1.41 -50.23 30.49
CA LYS A 954 1.62 -49.79 31.90
C LYS A 954 3.05 -49.30 32.12
N TRP A 955 4.03 -49.98 31.55
CA TRP A 955 5.43 -49.53 31.62
C TRP A 955 5.59 -48.17 30.94
N LEU A 956 5.10 -48.00 29.71
CA LEU A 956 5.25 -46.76 28.96
C LEU A 956 4.54 -45.60 29.67
N ALA A 957 3.32 -45.82 30.14
CA ALA A 957 2.56 -44.84 30.93
C ALA A 957 3.32 -44.42 32.19
N GLY A 958 3.84 -45.40 32.95
CA GLY A 958 4.64 -45.12 34.15
C GLY A 958 5.97 -44.42 33.85
N ARG A 959 6.61 -44.72 32.71
CA ARG A 959 7.83 -44.04 32.27
C ARG A 959 7.52 -42.60 31.87
N LEU A 960 6.48 -42.37 31.06
CA LEU A 960 6.02 -41.04 30.68
C LEU A 960 5.59 -40.19 31.88
N GLU A 961 4.98 -40.78 32.91
CA GLU A 961 4.62 -40.07 34.15
C GLU A 961 5.86 -39.60 34.93
N ARG A 962 6.89 -40.47 35.07
CA ARG A 962 8.15 -40.12 35.72
C ARG A 962 8.93 -39.05 34.94
N GLU A 963 8.93 -39.16 33.62
CA GLU A 963 9.58 -38.21 32.72
C GLU A 963 8.73 -36.96 32.44
N SER A 964 7.54 -36.83 33.05
CA SER A 964 6.62 -35.73 32.80
C SER A 964 7.20 -34.35 33.13
N ARG A 965 8.14 -34.29 34.08
CA ARG A 965 8.71 -33.03 34.63
C ARG A 965 7.62 -32.02 35.02
N ARG A 966 6.46 -32.52 35.48
CA ARG A 966 5.25 -31.73 35.83
C ARG A 966 4.59 -30.97 34.66
N ARG A 967 4.89 -31.33 33.41
CA ARG A 967 4.30 -30.68 32.21
C ARG A 967 2.96 -31.26 31.79
N TYR A 968 2.71 -32.50 32.14
CA TYR A 968 1.46 -33.19 31.93
C TYR A 968 1.27 -34.23 33.03
N SER A 969 0.03 -34.66 33.21
CA SER A 969 -0.31 -35.86 33.96
C SER A 969 -0.69 -36.97 32.99
N VAL A 970 -0.26 -38.19 33.25
CA VAL A 970 -0.72 -39.37 32.53
C VAL A 970 -2.06 -39.80 33.14
N VAL A 971 -3.13 -39.64 32.38
CA VAL A 971 -4.49 -40.01 32.80
C VAL A 971 -4.82 -41.39 32.26
N ARG A 972 -5.14 -42.31 33.18
CA ARG A 972 -5.76 -43.61 32.89
C ARG A 972 -7.10 -43.61 33.63
N GLU A 973 -8.23 -43.71 32.94
CA GLU A 973 -9.54 -43.82 33.62
C GLU A 973 -9.60 -45.15 34.39
N GLU A 974 -10.21 -45.15 35.58
CA GLU A 974 -10.51 -46.36 36.35
C GLU A 974 -11.51 -47.26 35.60
N ASP A 975 -11.31 -48.58 35.70
CA ASP A 975 -12.13 -49.61 35.08
C ASP A 975 -13.59 -49.52 35.56
N VAL A 976 -14.48 -48.95 34.74
CA VAL A 976 -15.93 -49.09 34.90
C VAL A 976 -16.54 -49.52 33.56
N ASP A 977 -16.73 -50.84 33.46
CA ASP A 977 -17.56 -51.58 32.49
C ASP A 977 -17.44 -51.27 30.98
N GLN A 978 -16.83 -52.24 30.27
CA GLN A 978 -17.07 -52.62 28.87
C GLN A 978 -16.98 -51.58 27.73
N ARG A 979 -16.08 -50.59 27.78
CA ARG A 979 -15.68 -49.85 26.56
C ARG A 979 -14.16 -49.67 26.47
N LYS A 980 -13.53 -50.36 25.51
CA LYS A 980 -12.12 -50.14 25.11
C LYS A 980 -11.95 -48.67 24.73
N LYS A 981 -11.16 -47.94 25.52
CA LYS A 981 -10.89 -46.50 25.49
C LYS A 981 -9.35 -46.31 25.47
N PRO A 982 -8.81 -45.13 25.12
CA PRO A 982 -7.38 -44.94 24.83
C PRO A 982 -6.42 -45.49 25.86
N ASP A 983 -5.32 -46.08 25.39
CA ASP A 983 -4.38 -46.80 26.23
C ASP A 983 -3.46 -45.89 27.06
N ILE A 984 -3.08 -44.70 26.58
CA ILE A 984 -2.36 -43.67 27.36
C ILE A 984 -2.84 -42.27 26.93
N ARG A 985 -3.21 -41.40 27.89
CA ARG A 985 -3.54 -39.99 27.62
C ARG A 985 -2.63 -39.07 28.42
N LEU A 986 -1.96 -38.16 27.72
CA LEU A 986 -1.23 -37.07 28.35
C LEU A 986 -2.17 -35.88 28.45
N HIS A 987 -2.35 -35.34 29.64
CA HIS A 987 -3.25 -34.22 29.91
C HIS A 987 -2.50 -33.04 30.50
N ASN A 988 -2.72 -31.86 29.93
CA ASN A 988 -2.36 -30.59 30.53
C ASN A 988 -3.62 -29.69 30.60
N PRO A 989 -3.93 -29.09 31.76
CA PRO A 989 -5.16 -28.29 31.94
C PRO A 989 -5.32 -27.11 30.97
N ARG A 990 -4.22 -26.60 30.40
CA ARG A 990 -4.23 -25.50 29.42
C ARG A 990 -4.15 -25.99 27.99
N ALA A 991 -3.27 -26.95 27.71
CA ALA A 991 -2.99 -27.43 26.35
C ALA A 991 -3.95 -28.55 25.87
N GLY A 992 -4.73 -29.17 26.76
CA GLY A 992 -5.64 -30.26 26.40
C GLY A 992 -4.99 -31.64 26.47
N TYR A 993 -5.30 -32.50 25.50
CA TYR A 993 -4.93 -33.91 25.50
C TYR A 993 -4.05 -34.30 24.31
N VAL A 994 -3.19 -35.29 24.51
CA VAL A 994 -2.48 -36.05 23.46
C VAL A 994 -2.68 -37.53 23.72
N SER A 995 -3.10 -38.26 22.69
CA SER A 995 -3.35 -39.71 22.78
C SER A 995 -2.12 -40.49 22.34
N VAL A 996 -1.66 -41.44 23.15
CA VAL A 996 -0.53 -42.32 22.82
C VAL A 996 -1.01 -43.77 22.83
N GLU A 997 -0.70 -44.48 21.75
CA GLU A 997 -1.00 -45.89 21.56
C GLU A 997 0.30 -46.68 21.46
N ILE A 998 0.37 -47.90 22.01
CA ILE A 998 1.54 -48.77 21.85
C ILE A 998 1.17 -50.17 21.36
N LYS A 999 1.89 -50.66 20.35
CA LYS A 999 1.76 -52.03 19.83
C LYS A 999 3.08 -52.81 19.94
N PRO A 1000 3.15 -53.87 20.76
CA PRO A 1000 4.28 -54.79 20.78
C PRO A 1000 4.27 -55.69 19.53
N VAL A 1001 5.38 -55.74 18.82
CA VAL A 1001 5.55 -56.60 17.64
C VAL A 1001 6.62 -57.66 17.89
N ASP A 1002 6.31 -58.89 17.48
CA ASP A 1002 7.21 -60.06 17.51
C ASP A 1002 6.92 -60.99 16.32
N ARG A 1003 7.47 -62.22 16.31
CA ARG A 1003 7.32 -63.18 15.20
C ARG A 1003 5.88 -63.39 14.74
N GLY A 1004 4.90 -63.35 15.65
CA GLY A 1004 3.51 -63.72 15.36
C GLY A 1004 2.52 -62.55 15.41
N ARG A 1005 2.83 -61.46 16.12
CA ARG A 1005 1.89 -60.36 16.32
C ARG A 1005 1.99 -59.28 15.25
N TYR A 1006 0.80 -58.87 14.78
CA TYR A 1006 0.55 -57.75 13.89
C TYR A 1006 1.23 -57.80 12.51
N THR A 1007 0.41 -57.87 11.47
CA THR A 1007 0.75 -57.57 10.07
C THR A 1007 0.79 -56.06 9.83
N LEU A 1008 1.37 -55.61 8.71
CA LEU A 1008 1.35 -54.19 8.34
C LEU A 1008 -0.09 -53.66 8.26
N SER A 1009 -1.01 -54.43 7.68
CA SER A 1009 -2.43 -54.05 7.57
C SER A 1009 -3.10 -53.88 8.94
N GLU A 1010 -2.80 -54.76 9.90
CA GLU A 1010 -3.31 -54.63 11.27
C GLU A 1010 -2.74 -53.39 11.99
N LEU A 1011 -1.47 -53.04 11.74
CA LEU A 1011 -0.87 -51.82 12.28
C LEU A 1011 -1.43 -50.54 11.63
N MET A 1012 -1.71 -50.54 10.32
CA MET A 1012 -2.47 -49.46 9.68
C MET A 1012 -3.87 -49.33 10.29
N GLY A 1013 -4.53 -50.46 10.54
CA GLY A 1013 -5.82 -50.49 11.24
C GLY A 1013 -5.75 -49.95 12.68
N ALA A 1014 -4.65 -50.21 13.40
CA ALA A 1014 -4.42 -49.63 14.73
C ALA A 1014 -4.25 -48.10 14.65
N LEU A 1015 -3.53 -47.59 13.65
CA LEU A 1015 -3.38 -46.15 13.42
C LEU A 1015 -4.72 -45.47 13.09
N GLU A 1016 -5.47 -46.02 12.12
CA GLU A 1016 -6.68 -45.41 11.58
C GLU A 1016 -7.92 -45.58 12.47
N ASN A 1017 -8.15 -46.81 12.93
CA ASN A 1017 -9.41 -47.13 13.59
C ASN A 1017 -9.30 -46.99 15.11
N GLN A 1018 -8.17 -47.40 15.69
CA GLN A 1018 -7.97 -47.33 17.15
C GLN A 1018 -7.49 -45.93 17.57
N LEU A 1019 -6.29 -45.52 17.15
CA LEU A 1019 -5.74 -44.23 17.57
C LEU A 1019 -6.59 -43.05 17.07
N VAL A 1020 -6.82 -42.95 15.77
CA VAL A 1020 -7.61 -41.86 15.19
C VAL A 1020 -9.11 -42.03 15.47
N GLY A 1021 -9.69 -43.15 15.04
CA GLY A 1021 -11.15 -43.34 15.03
C GLY A 1021 -11.80 -43.43 16.41
N GLN A 1022 -11.08 -43.96 17.41
CA GLN A 1022 -11.62 -44.14 18.76
C GLN A 1022 -10.96 -43.19 19.76
N TYR A 1023 -9.63 -43.20 19.83
CA TYR A 1023 -8.92 -42.63 20.97
C TYR A 1023 -8.77 -41.11 20.91
N MET A 1024 -8.38 -40.57 19.77
CA MET A 1024 -8.30 -39.13 19.54
C MET A 1024 -9.69 -38.48 19.64
N HIS A 1025 -10.69 -39.08 19.00
CA HIS A 1025 -12.08 -38.60 19.06
C HIS A 1025 -12.64 -38.57 20.50
N ALA A 1026 -12.45 -39.63 21.29
CA ALA A 1026 -12.98 -39.69 22.66
C ALA A 1026 -12.33 -38.67 23.61
N ALA A 1027 -11.08 -38.29 23.37
CA ALA A 1027 -10.36 -37.31 24.18
C ALA A 1027 -10.58 -35.85 23.74
N GLY A 1028 -11.30 -35.62 22.62
CA GLY A 1028 -11.27 -34.33 21.94
C GLY A 1028 -9.85 -33.94 21.51
N SER A 1029 -8.96 -34.91 21.30
CA SER A 1029 -7.57 -34.69 20.89
C SER A 1029 -7.47 -34.67 19.37
N ARG A 1030 -6.75 -33.68 18.85
CA ARG A 1030 -6.39 -33.60 17.42
C ARG A 1030 -4.96 -34.10 17.16
N HIS A 1031 -4.27 -34.56 18.21
CA HIS A 1031 -2.88 -35.04 18.14
C HIS A 1031 -2.72 -36.43 18.74
N GLY A 1032 -1.91 -37.28 18.12
CA GLY A 1032 -1.61 -38.62 18.65
C GLY A 1032 -0.32 -39.26 18.16
N ALA A 1033 0.20 -40.20 18.95
CA ALA A 1033 1.39 -40.98 18.62
C ALA A 1033 1.13 -42.49 18.70
N LEU A 1034 1.57 -43.23 17.68
CA LEU A 1034 1.58 -44.69 17.69
C LEU A 1034 3.01 -45.20 17.91
N VAL A 1035 3.25 -45.85 19.03
CA VAL A 1035 4.54 -46.46 19.40
C VAL A 1035 4.53 -47.93 18.97
N ILE A 1036 5.48 -48.33 18.15
CA ILE A 1036 5.69 -49.73 17.78
C ILE A 1036 6.90 -50.25 18.55
N GLY A 1037 6.68 -51.18 19.47
CA GLY A 1037 7.74 -51.77 20.27
C GLY A 1037 8.19 -53.12 19.70
N MET A 1038 9.38 -53.20 19.10
CA MET A 1038 9.90 -54.46 18.56
C MET A 1038 10.50 -55.31 19.68
N LEU A 1039 9.84 -56.41 20.02
CA LEU A 1039 10.29 -57.37 21.06
C LEU A 1039 11.15 -58.49 20.47
N GLU A 1040 11.00 -58.77 19.17
CA GLU A 1040 11.78 -59.76 18.43
C GLU A 1040 12.01 -59.27 17.00
N VAL A 1041 13.25 -59.38 16.51
CA VAL A 1041 13.59 -58.96 15.14
C VAL A 1041 12.76 -59.71 14.11
N ARG A 1042 12.07 -58.96 13.26
CA ARG A 1042 11.18 -59.49 12.21
C ARG A 1042 11.23 -58.61 10.96
N ARG A 1043 10.76 -59.17 9.85
CA ARG A 1043 10.42 -58.43 8.63
C ARG A 1043 8.93 -58.57 8.30
N TRP A 1044 8.35 -57.52 7.73
CA TRP A 1044 6.94 -57.45 7.36
C TRP A 1044 6.76 -57.59 5.86
N ASP A 1045 5.64 -58.17 5.44
CA ASP A 1045 5.26 -58.20 4.04
C ASP A 1045 4.36 -56.99 3.75
N PRO A 1046 4.78 -56.05 2.89
CA PRO A 1046 3.97 -54.90 2.52
C PRO A 1046 2.76 -55.24 1.64
N GLY A 1047 2.71 -56.43 1.03
CA GLY A 1047 1.59 -56.87 0.21
C GLY A 1047 1.51 -56.24 -1.19
N ASP A 1048 2.52 -55.47 -1.59
CA ASP A 1048 2.65 -54.82 -2.91
C ASP A 1048 3.61 -55.57 -3.86
N GLY A 1049 4.14 -56.71 -3.42
CA GLY A 1049 5.08 -57.53 -4.19
C GLY A 1049 6.55 -57.07 -4.13
N SER A 1050 6.88 -56.02 -3.35
CA SER A 1050 8.25 -55.47 -3.27
C SER A 1050 9.21 -56.28 -2.38
N GLY A 1051 8.77 -57.41 -1.83
CA GLY A 1051 9.52 -58.20 -0.84
C GLY A 1051 9.37 -57.67 0.59
N LYS A 1052 9.89 -58.43 1.57
CA LYS A 1052 9.70 -58.09 2.99
C LYS A 1052 10.55 -56.88 3.42
N ILE A 1053 9.92 -55.93 4.11
CA ILE A 1053 10.54 -54.71 4.68
C ILE A 1053 11.05 -54.96 6.10
N ASP A 1054 12.09 -54.24 6.50
CA ASP A 1054 12.63 -54.26 7.86
C ASP A 1054 11.86 -53.32 8.79
N PHE A 1055 12.33 -53.19 10.04
CA PHE A 1055 11.65 -52.37 11.04
C PHE A 1055 11.66 -50.87 10.68
N ALA A 1056 12.74 -50.37 10.08
CA ALA A 1056 12.79 -48.98 9.64
C ALA A 1056 11.77 -48.71 8.51
N GLY A 1057 11.71 -49.58 7.50
CA GLY A 1057 10.73 -49.49 6.42
C GLY A 1057 9.29 -49.63 6.89
N LEU A 1058 9.02 -50.42 7.95
CA LEU A 1058 7.70 -50.49 8.57
C LEU A 1058 7.26 -49.13 9.14
N ILE A 1059 8.14 -48.49 9.92
CA ILE A 1059 7.85 -47.20 10.55
C ILE A 1059 7.68 -46.10 9.49
N GLU A 1060 8.47 -46.13 8.43
CA GLU A 1060 8.33 -45.22 7.29
C GLU A 1060 6.95 -45.34 6.64
N ARG A 1061 6.52 -46.56 6.27
CA ARG A 1061 5.18 -46.82 5.69
C ARG A 1061 4.04 -46.36 6.59
N LEU A 1062 4.14 -46.58 7.90
CA LEU A 1062 3.09 -46.15 8.84
C LEU A 1062 3.06 -44.62 8.99
N ASN A 1063 4.22 -43.96 8.98
CA ASN A 1063 4.27 -42.49 8.99
C ASN A 1063 3.74 -41.88 7.68
N GLU A 1064 4.03 -42.47 6.52
CA GLU A 1064 3.43 -42.07 5.24
C GLU A 1064 1.90 -42.09 5.30
N ARG A 1065 1.34 -43.16 5.88
CA ARG A 1065 -0.10 -43.31 6.06
C ARG A 1065 -0.66 -42.30 7.08
N GLY A 1066 0.04 -42.08 8.20
CA GLY A 1066 -0.31 -41.05 9.18
C GLY A 1066 -0.38 -39.66 8.56
N ALA A 1067 0.63 -39.29 7.75
CA ALA A 1067 0.64 -38.03 7.02
C ALA A 1067 -0.52 -37.92 6.01
N ALA A 1068 -0.90 -39.02 5.36
CA ALA A 1068 -2.08 -39.04 4.49
C ALA A 1068 -3.40 -38.81 5.24
N LEU A 1069 -3.52 -39.31 6.47
CA LEU A 1069 -4.71 -39.06 7.30
C LEU A 1069 -4.78 -37.60 7.73
N VAL A 1070 -3.67 -37.01 8.19
CA VAL A 1070 -3.60 -35.58 8.56
C VAL A 1070 -4.02 -34.70 7.38
N ARG A 1071 -3.57 -35.03 6.15
CA ARG A 1071 -3.95 -34.27 4.95
C ARG A 1071 -5.43 -34.39 4.55
N THR A 1072 -6.06 -35.53 4.82
CA THR A 1072 -7.42 -35.83 4.32
C THR A 1072 -8.53 -35.55 5.34
N ARG A 1073 -8.19 -35.34 6.61
CA ARG A 1073 -9.12 -35.22 7.71
C ARG A 1073 -8.87 -33.98 8.54
N SER A 1074 -9.81 -33.04 8.51
CA SER A 1074 -9.72 -31.76 9.24
C SER A 1074 -9.82 -31.90 10.76
N ASP A 1075 -10.24 -33.06 11.28
CA ASP A 1075 -10.30 -33.33 12.71
C ASP A 1075 -8.95 -33.77 13.31
N ILE A 1076 -7.90 -33.92 12.50
CA ILE A 1076 -6.56 -34.33 12.92
C ILE A 1076 -5.56 -33.22 12.57
N ASP A 1077 -4.81 -32.76 13.57
CA ASP A 1077 -3.73 -31.78 13.42
C ASP A 1077 -2.34 -32.44 13.38
N GLY A 1078 -2.15 -33.58 14.06
CA GLY A 1078 -0.83 -34.24 14.09
C GLY A 1078 -0.86 -35.73 14.44
N LEU A 1079 -0.12 -36.54 13.68
CA LEU A 1079 0.09 -37.97 13.91
C LEU A 1079 1.55 -38.33 13.69
N LYS A 1080 2.13 -39.13 14.60
CA LYS A 1080 3.49 -39.67 14.43
C LYS A 1080 3.55 -41.13 14.83
N VAL A 1081 4.33 -41.92 14.09
CA VAL A 1081 4.67 -43.30 14.45
C VAL A 1081 6.12 -43.39 14.88
N ILE A 1082 6.38 -43.92 16.07
CA ILE A 1082 7.72 -44.07 16.66
C ILE A 1082 8.01 -45.56 16.85
N GLY A 1083 9.09 -46.05 16.26
CA GLY A 1083 9.57 -47.41 16.49
C GLY A 1083 10.62 -47.44 17.60
N ILE A 1084 10.48 -48.34 18.58
CA ILE A 1084 11.47 -48.56 19.63
C ILE A 1084 11.88 -50.04 19.62
N ASP A 1085 13.18 -50.30 19.53
CA ASP A 1085 13.74 -51.65 19.51
C ASP A 1085 14.07 -52.16 20.92
N PHE A 1086 13.16 -52.98 21.44
CA PHE A 1086 13.28 -53.69 22.71
C PHE A 1086 13.88 -55.10 22.55
N SER A 1087 14.24 -55.52 21.35
CA SER A 1087 14.70 -56.87 21.11
C SER A 1087 16.10 -57.09 21.70
N HIS A 1088 16.30 -58.27 22.28
CA HIS A 1088 17.62 -58.75 22.66
C HIS A 1088 18.25 -59.40 21.45
N SER A 1089 19.35 -58.83 20.98
CA SER A 1089 20.24 -59.44 19.98
C SER A 1089 20.79 -60.77 20.46
#